data_AF-A0A8N1S538-F1
#
_entry.id   AF-A0A8N1S538-F1
#
_cell.length_a   1.000
_cell.length_b   1.000
_cell.length_c   1.000
_cell.angle_alpha   90.00
_cell.angle_beta   90.00
_cell.angle_gamma   90.00
#
_symmetry.space_group_name_H-M   'P 1'
#
loop_
_entity.id
_entity.type
_entity.pdbx_description
1 polymer ?
#
loop_
_entity_poly.entity_id
_entity_poly.type
_entity_poly.pdbx_seq_one_letter_code
_entity_poly.pdbx_strand_id
1 'polypeptide(L)'
;MTDKQLLAYNRYQRFLQVLLTGCGCWHAPTKSGKSTYYWSVCILPMLFAYAMLNIRISYMYRHHLAIMMKNIGVSITTMGTILKVSSFLINRRSLIDYHRTLTDLFEQELKQNEKIRMVMFSPLHGISTFAYIYFGIIITLLLTYLMPTLTVITHGILRFQLITNYTLPYSRGYGYLWTVPTGHLRHFHLFFEIAMITINCITCIGVDSVFSFYTYLLSSMMRAMTFRLTNPLPNDKFYDVLSTCVVKHQKLMRYCNALTHVYGPIIFWHTITNAILLCALIFETVQVCRCERRRSSQRDILYVNYSFCVREQKYIFFIFSKITIFLINRRYLIDYHGTMSDLFEEELKRDEKVRRVMLAPLRRISTLAYTHTSLSITLIMTYLMASFVVIVRGIFHLHLPTDYTLPYSRGYGYFWTVPNNFLRHFHLLFEWWALITQAITNASVDSAFGFYVYLLASTMRAMTFRLTNPLPNDKYSDVLRMCVTKHLKLIQCRDMLKRIYSVIILWHIVTNAILLCAVIYEALQLSNITIRMVFNIISYSVVKLLQTFIYAWYGTVITNADEDFRNGIYFSEWHNSNLDRHVRTSILLMMMQKPMAIKVFSISIDVVIFTNIAIFLINRRYLINYHGTMSDLFEEELKRDEKVRRVMLAPLRGISTLAYTHSSIMLILIMTYVMPPFVVIIRGIFHLYLPTDYTLPYSRGYGYFWTVPNNFLRHFHLLYEWWVIITQAVTNASVDSAFGFYVYLLASTMRAMTFRLTNPLPNDKYSDVLRVCVTKHLKLMQCRDMLKRIYSVIILWHIVTNAVLLCAVIYEAMQLPEISIGIAFHFMSYSVVKLLQTFIYAWYGTIITNAVSFNLPFTI
;
A
#
# COMPACT_ATOMS: atom_id res chain seq x y z
N MET A 1 0.41 36.51 15.61
CA MET A 1 0.32 35.02 15.67
C MET A 1 1.56 34.31 15.12
N THR A 2 2.62 35.07 14.79
CA THR A 2 3.74 34.75 13.90
C THR A 2 4.95 34.14 14.58
N ASP A 3 5.23 34.47 15.86
CA ASP A 3 6.37 33.92 16.59
C ASP A 3 6.18 32.46 17.01
N LYS A 4 4.94 32.03 17.29
CA LYS A 4 4.66 30.65 17.72
C LYS A 4 5.01 29.61 16.65
N GLN A 5 4.78 29.91 15.38
CA GLN A 5 5.07 29.00 14.26
C GLN A 5 6.58 28.94 13.97
N LEU A 6 7.26 30.08 14.01
CA LEU A 6 8.73 30.13 13.87
C LEU A 6 9.42 29.40 15.05
N LEU A 7 8.89 29.56 16.27
CA LEU A 7 9.39 28.86 17.45
C LEU A 7 9.14 27.35 17.36
N ALA A 8 8.01 26.91 16.79
CA ALA A 8 7.74 25.50 16.51
C ALA A 8 8.70 24.92 15.45
N TYR A 9 8.99 25.67 14.38
CA TYR A 9 9.98 25.29 13.37
C TYR A 9 11.37 25.11 13.99
N ASN A 10 11.84 26.11 14.75
CA ASN A 10 13.12 26.06 15.44
C ASN A 10 13.20 24.91 16.44
N ARG A 11 12.11 24.62 17.16
CA ARG A 11 12.03 23.47 18.08
C ARG A 11 12.17 22.15 17.33
N TYR A 12 11.48 21.99 16.20
CA TYR A 12 11.55 20.78 15.39
C TYR A 12 12.93 20.57 14.77
N GLN A 13 13.56 21.63 14.25
CA GLN A 13 14.92 21.59 13.73
C GLN A 13 15.94 21.21 14.81
N ARG A 14 15.84 21.79 16.02
CA ARG A 14 16.69 21.43 17.17
C ARG A 14 16.48 19.98 17.59
N PHE A 15 15.24 19.49 17.61
CA PHE A 15 14.94 18.09 17.92
C PHE A 15 15.64 17.13 16.95
N LEU A 16 15.54 17.39 15.64
CA LEU A 16 16.23 16.59 14.62
C LEU A 16 17.76 16.66 14.78
N GLN A 17 18.29 17.86 15.05
CA GLN A 17 19.71 18.06 15.27
C GLN A 17 20.23 17.23 16.46
N VAL A 18 19.50 17.20 17.58
CA VAL A 18 19.86 16.40 18.75
C VAL A 18 19.90 14.91 18.42
N LEU A 19 18.87 14.39 17.74
CA LEU A 19 18.81 12.98 17.32
C LEU A 19 19.98 12.58 16.42
N LEU A 20 20.27 13.42 15.42
CA LEU A 20 21.33 13.17 14.44
C LEU A 20 22.73 13.32 15.03
N THR A 21 22.90 14.22 16.00
CA THR A 21 24.17 14.38 16.71
C THR A 21 24.43 13.17 17.59
N GLY A 22 23.40 12.68 18.31
CA GLY A 22 23.48 11.48 19.13
C GLY A 22 23.88 10.23 18.34
N CYS A 23 23.41 10.11 17.09
CA CYS A 23 23.73 8.99 16.22
C CYS A 23 24.92 9.20 15.27
N GLY A 24 25.62 10.34 15.37
CA GLY A 24 26.78 10.66 14.53
C GLY A 24 26.45 11.02 13.08
N CYS A 25 25.18 11.03 12.67
CA CYS A 25 24.75 11.36 11.31
C CYS A 25 24.58 12.87 11.05
N TRP A 26 24.84 13.73 12.05
CA TRP A 26 24.72 15.18 11.84
C TRP A 26 25.81 15.69 10.89
N HIS A 27 25.35 16.22 9.75
CA HIS A 27 26.22 16.57 8.63
C HIS A 27 26.93 17.91 8.83
N ALA A 28 26.32 18.90 9.50
CA ALA A 28 26.86 20.25 9.67
C ALA A 28 27.73 20.42 10.95
N PRO A 29 28.83 21.19 10.92
CA PRO A 29 29.62 21.46 12.13
C PRO A 29 28.86 22.32 13.13
N THR A 30 28.79 21.90 14.40
CA THR A 30 28.26 22.70 15.51
C THR A 30 29.35 23.57 16.14
N LYS A 31 28.98 24.65 16.84
CA LYS A 31 29.92 25.54 17.55
C LYS A 31 30.78 24.80 18.60
N SER A 32 30.36 23.62 19.07
CA SER A 32 31.13 22.78 19.98
C SER A 32 31.78 21.57 19.27
N GLY A 33 33.03 21.75 18.88
CA GLY A 33 34.07 20.71 19.03
C GLY A 33 34.18 19.63 17.95
N LYS A 34 35.40 19.52 17.41
CA LYS A 34 35.93 18.46 16.53
C LYS A 34 35.55 17.01 16.91
N SER A 35 35.10 16.76 18.14
CA SER A 35 34.65 15.44 18.63
C SER A 35 33.39 14.91 17.93
N THR A 36 32.42 15.76 17.58
CA THR A 36 31.21 15.30 16.86
C THR A 36 31.51 14.91 15.42
N TYR A 37 32.63 15.39 14.86
CA TYR A 37 33.09 15.07 13.52
C TYR A 37 33.55 13.61 13.36
N TYR A 38 34.16 13.03 14.41
CA TYR A 38 34.67 11.66 14.46
C TYR A 38 33.69 10.65 15.09
N TRP A 39 32.55 11.11 15.61
CA TRP A 39 31.59 10.26 16.33
C TRP A 39 30.98 9.16 15.43
N SER A 40 30.70 9.47 14.17
CA SER A 40 30.25 8.50 13.17
C SER A 40 31.27 7.40 12.85
N VAL A 41 32.56 7.74 12.92
CA VAL A 41 33.67 6.79 12.71
C VAL A 41 33.76 5.81 13.88
N CYS A 42 33.29 6.19 15.09
CA CYS A 42 33.19 5.28 16.24
C CYS A 42 31.91 4.42 16.20
N ILE A 43 30.79 4.97 15.73
CA ILE A 43 29.49 4.28 15.67
C ILE A 43 29.48 3.17 14.60
N LEU A 44 30.12 3.38 13.45
CA LEU A 44 30.12 2.40 12.35
C LEU A 44 30.72 1.04 12.74
N PRO A 45 31.93 0.97 13.34
CA PRO A 45 32.50 -0.28 13.84
C PRO A 45 31.62 -0.93 14.92
N MET A 46 31.00 -0.13 15.80
CA MET A 46 30.08 -0.65 16.81
C MET A 46 28.85 -1.31 16.17
N LEU A 47 28.25 -0.70 15.14
CA LEU A 47 27.12 -1.28 14.41
C LEU A 47 27.51 -2.55 13.65
N PHE A 48 28.69 -2.58 13.02
CA PHE A 48 29.25 -3.78 12.41
C PHE A 48 29.45 -4.88 13.44
N ALA A 49 29.97 -4.54 14.62
CA ALA A 49 30.11 -5.49 15.70
C ALA A 49 28.74 -6.06 16.09
N TYR A 50 27.75 -5.21 16.33
CA TYR A 50 26.40 -5.67 16.67
C TYR A 50 25.77 -6.57 15.60
N ALA A 51 25.94 -6.27 14.31
CA ALA A 51 25.45 -7.14 13.23
C ALA A 51 26.12 -8.52 13.26
N MET A 52 27.45 -8.57 13.40
CA MET A 52 28.21 -9.82 13.47
C MET A 52 27.83 -10.67 14.71
N LEU A 53 27.56 -10.03 15.85
CA LEU A 53 27.09 -10.71 17.06
C LEU A 53 25.77 -11.44 16.78
N ASN A 54 24.80 -10.74 16.16
CA ASN A 54 23.50 -11.32 15.86
C ASN A 54 23.60 -12.45 14.84
N ILE A 55 24.46 -12.33 13.82
CA ILE A 55 24.73 -13.41 12.85
C ILE A 55 25.35 -14.63 13.55
N ARG A 56 26.30 -14.43 14.47
CA ARG A 56 26.90 -15.52 15.25
C ARG A 56 25.85 -16.22 16.13
N ILE A 57 24.99 -15.47 16.80
CA ILE A 57 23.89 -16.03 17.60
C ILE A 57 22.92 -16.80 16.70
N SER A 58 22.58 -16.28 15.52
CA SER A 58 21.77 -17.00 14.53
C SER A 58 22.40 -18.33 14.12
N TYR A 59 23.72 -18.36 13.89
CA TYR A 59 24.43 -19.59 13.55
C TYR A 59 24.40 -20.61 14.70
N MET A 60 24.60 -20.16 15.95
CA MET A 60 24.55 -21.05 17.12
C MET A 60 23.15 -21.61 17.38
N TYR A 61 22.11 -20.80 17.16
CA TYR A 61 20.71 -21.21 17.28
C TYR A 61 20.11 -21.72 15.97
N ARG A 62 20.91 -22.20 15.01
CA ARG A 62 20.42 -22.70 13.71
C ARG A 62 19.36 -23.81 13.83
N HIS A 63 19.42 -24.59 14.91
CA HIS A 63 18.47 -25.66 15.21
C HIS A 63 17.17 -25.15 15.87
N HIS A 64 17.15 -23.92 16.39
CA HIS A 64 16.00 -23.25 16.99
C HIS A 64 15.52 -22.09 16.11
N LEU A 65 14.70 -22.44 15.12
CA LEU A 65 14.31 -21.56 14.03
C LEU A 65 13.71 -20.22 14.48
N ALA A 66 12.86 -20.19 15.51
CA ALA A 66 12.29 -18.93 16.04
C ALA A 66 13.35 -17.97 16.61
N ILE A 67 14.36 -18.49 17.31
CA ILE A 67 15.44 -17.66 17.86
C ILE A 67 16.38 -17.22 16.73
N MET A 68 16.64 -18.11 15.78
CA MET A 68 17.45 -17.80 14.60
C MET A 68 16.84 -16.66 13.77
N MET A 69 15.55 -16.75 13.44
CA MET A 69 14.83 -15.77 12.62
C MET A 69 14.77 -14.39 13.27
N LYS A 70 14.49 -14.32 14.57
CA LYS A 70 14.55 -13.07 15.34
C LYS A 70 15.91 -12.38 15.25
N ASN A 71 16.99 -13.13 15.40
CA ASN A 71 18.36 -12.59 15.32
C ASN A 71 18.78 -12.24 13.89
N ILE A 72 18.30 -12.99 12.87
CA ILE A 72 18.47 -12.63 11.46
C ILE A 72 17.75 -11.31 11.17
N GLY A 73 16.52 -11.14 11.63
CA GLY A 73 15.77 -9.89 11.47
C GLY A 73 16.49 -8.68 12.07
N VAL A 74 17.11 -8.87 13.24
CA VAL A 74 17.89 -7.82 13.92
C VAL A 74 19.22 -7.54 13.21
N SER A 75 19.84 -8.56 12.63
CA SER A 75 21.02 -8.40 11.77
C SER A 75 20.69 -7.58 10.52
N ILE A 76 19.58 -7.91 9.85
CA ILE A 76 19.13 -7.23 8.62
C ILE A 76 18.80 -5.75 8.88
N THR A 77 18.08 -5.46 9.98
CA THR A 77 17.78 -4.07 10.39
C THR A 77 19.04 -3.29 10.74
N THR A 78 19.99 -3.91 11.44
CA THR A 78 21.30 -3.31 11.73
C THR A 78 22.09 -3.02 10.45
N MET A 79 22.06 -3.93 9.47
CA MET A 79 22.67 -3.70 8.15
C MET A 79 22.04 -2.49 7.45
N GLY A 80 20.74 -2.29 7.60
CA GLY A 80 20.03 -1.08 7.15
C GLY A 80 20.53 0.19 7.83
N THR A 81 20.82 0.15 9.14
CA THR A 81 21.41 1.31 9.83
C THR A 81 22.84 1.61 9.41
N ILE A 82 23.65 0.58 9.16
CA ILE A 82 25.00 0.74 8.59
C ILE A 82 24.92 1.43 7.23
N LEU A 83 23.98 1.01 6.38
CA LEU A 83 23.73 1.65 5.08
C LEU A 83 23.29 3.12 5.24
N LYS A 84 22.39 3.42 6.19
CA LYS A 84 21.98 4.81 6.49
C LYS A 84 23.16 5.70 6.90
N VAL A 85 23.96 5.25 7.87
CA VAL A 85 25.13 5.99 8.37
C VAL A 85 26.16 6.17 7.25
N SER A 86 26.46 5.11 6.50
CA SER A 86 27.44 5.13 5.41
C SER A 86 27.02 6.06 4.27
N SER A 87 25.74 6.03 3.86
CA SER A 87 25.21 6.92 2.83
C SER A 87 25.29 8.40 3.22
N PHE A 88 25.08 8.71 4.50
CA PHE A 88 25.22 10.08 5.03
C PHE A 88 26.69 10.52 5.09
N LEU A 89 27.62 9.60 5.36
CA LEU A 89 29.06 9.90 5.38
C LEU A 89 29.63 10.12 3.97
N ILE A 90 29.30 9.26 3.02
CA ILE A 90 29.77 9.35 1.63
C ILE A 90 29.29 10.67 1.01
N ASN A 91 28.01 11.01 1.20
CA ASN A 91 27.40 12.20 0.62
C ASN A 91 27.50 13.46 1.50
N ARG A 92 28.30 13.43 2.58
CA ARG A 92 28.29 14.46 3.63
C ARG A 92 28.55 15.88 3.10
N ARG A 93 29.56 16.06 2.25
CA ARG A 93 29.91 17.37 1.69
C ARG A 93 28.74 17.97 0.90
N SER A 94 28.14 17.17 0.02
CA SER A 94 26.98 17.57 -0.77
C SER A 94 25.77 17.84 0.13
N LEU A 95 25.53 17.03 1.16
CA LEU A 95 24.40 17.23 2.09
C LEU A 95 24.50 18.56 2.86
N ILE A 96 25.71 18.98 3.26
CA ILE A 96 25.95 20.28 3.91
C ILE A 96 25.64 21.43 2.96
N ASP A 97 26.13 21.34 1.72
CA ASP A 97 25.91 22.37 0.71
C ASP A 97 24.41 22.53 0.38
N TYR A 98 23.72 21.40 0.23
CA TYR A 98 22.27 21.38 0.00
C TYR A 98 21.47 21.89 1.19
N HIS A 99 21.83 21.49 2.41
CA HIS A 99 21.14 21.95 3.62
C HIS A 99 21.25 23.46 3.79
N ARG A 100 22.46 24.02 3.63
CA ARG A 100 22.69 25.47 3.72
C ARG A 100 21.90 26.21 2.67
N THR A 101 22.07 25.84 1.39
CA THR A 101 21.44 26.56 0.29
C THR A 101 19.92 26.48 0.35
N LEU A 102 19.35 25.32 0.70
CA LEU A 102 17.90 25.15 0.83
C LEU A 102 17.33 25.94 2.02
N THR A 103 18.05 25.97 3.14
CA THR A 103 17.64 26.73 4.33
C THR A 103 17.75 28.24 4.07
N ASP A 104 18.81 28.70 3.40
CA ASP A 104 18.96 30.10 3.00
C ASP A 104 17.83 30.55 2.06
N LEU A 105 17.49 29.74 1.05
CA LEU A 105 16.36 30.01 0.15
C LEU A 105 15.04 30.05 0.91
N PHE A 106 14.84 29.15 1.88
CA PHE A 106 13.65 29.09 2.70
C PHE A 106 13.52 30.31 3.63
N GLU A 107 14.60 30.70 4.30
CA GLU A 107 14.64 31.88 5.18
C GLU A 107 14.47 33.19 4.39
N GLN A 108 15.03 33.28 3.19
CA GLN A 108 14.82 34.43 2.30
C GLN A 108 13.34 34.61 1.95
N GLU A 109 12.63 33.54 1.58
CA GLU A 109 11.18 33.61 1.31
C GLU A 109 10.38 33.94 2.57
N LEU A 110 10.83 33.46 3.74
CA LEU A 110 10.16 33.70 5.00
C LEU A 110 10.11 35.19 5.36
N LYS A 111 11.16 35.93 5.01
CA LYS A 111 11.32 37.37 5.28
C LYS A 111 10.48 38.26 4.35
N GLN A 112 10.04 37.77 3.19
CA GLN A 112 9.39 38.62 2.18
C GLN A 112 7.95 39.00 2.49
N ASN A 113 7.08 38.06 2.86
CA ASN A 113 5.65 38.34 3.02
C ASN A 113 5.01 37.47 4.12
N GLU A 114 4.16 38.07 4.95
CA GLU A 114 3.44 37.37 6.03
C GLU A 114 2.45 36.33 5.50
N LYS A 115 1.79 36.60 4.37
CA LYS A 115 0.86 35.64 3.74
C LYS A 115 1.59 34.42 3.19
N ILE A 116 2.76 34.62 2.56
CA ILE A 116 3.62 33.53 2.06
C ILE A 116 4.11 32.67 3.23
N ARG A 117 4.53 33.31 4.32
CA ARG A 117 4.97 32.63 5.55
C ARG A 117 3.89 31.72 6.13
N MET A 118 2.64 32.16 6.20
CA MET A 118 1.53 31.31 6.64
C MET A 118 1.32 30.09 5.74
N VAL A 119 1.40 30.27 4.41
CA VAL A 119 1.28 29.18 3.43
C VAL A 119 2.42 28.16 3.61
N MET A 120 3.65 28.63 3.84
CA MET A 120 4.84 27.80 4.05
C MET A 120 4.82 27.02 5.38
N PHE A 121 4.25 27.58 6.45
CA PHE A 121 4.12 26.89 7.74
C PHE A 121 2.90 25.96 7.84
N SER A 122 1.94 26.04 6.92
CA SER A 122 0.73 25.19 6.94
C SER A 122 0.98 23.68 7.10
N PRO A 123 2.00 23.04 6.49
CA PRO A 123 2.25 21.60 6.66
C PRO A 123 3.11 21.26 7.89
N LEU A 124 3.72 22.24 8.57
CA LEU A 124 4.72 22.04 9.62
C LEU A 124 4.14 21.24 10.81
N HIS A 125 2.91 21.59 11.24
CA HIS A 125 2.28 20.93 12.38
C HIS A 125 2.02 19.44 12.12
N GLY A 126 1.59 19.08 10.90
CA GLY A 126 1.39 17.69 10.53
C GLY A 126 2.68 16.88 10.59
N ILE A 127 3.73 17.38 9.91
CA ILE A 127 5.00 16.66 9.79
C ILE A 127 5.73 16.53 11.13
N SER A 128 5.76 17.61 11.92
CA SER A 128 6.36 17.58 13.26
C SER A 128 5.61 16.63 14.20
N THR A 129 4.27 16.62 14.18
CA THR A 129 3.46 15.70 15.00
C THR A 129 3.72 14.25 14.63
N PHE A 130 3.80 13.91 13.34
CA PHE A 130 4.14 12.54 12.90
C PHE A 130 5.52 12.10 13.40
N ALA A 131 6.52 12.99 13.33
CA ALA A 131 7.87 12.67 13.83
C ALA A 131 7.90 12.45 15.36
N TYR A 132 7.19 13.26 16.15
CA TYR A 132 7.11 13.07 17.60
C TYR A 132 6.36 11.80 18.00
N ILE A 133 5.25 11.48 17.31
CA ILE A 133 4.51 10.23 17.52
C ILE A 133 5.39 9.03 17.17
N TYR A 134 6.09 9.08 16.03
CA TYR A 134 7.00 8.02 15.61
C TYR A 134 8.12 7.78 16.64
N PHE A 135 8.73 8.85 17.14
CA PHE A 135 9.72 8.79 18.22
C PHE A 135 9.15 8.19 19.51
N GLY A 136 7.95 8.62 19.93
CA GLY A 136 7.28 8.11 21.12
C GLY A 136 6.93 6.62 21.03
N ILE A 137 6.47 6.15 19.87
CA ILE A 137 6.16 4.73 19.64
C ILE A 137 7.44 3.89 19.78
N ILE A 138 8.53 4.27 19.13
CA ILE A 138 9.78 3.49 19.17
C ILE A 138 10.37 3.44 20.58
N ILE A 139 10.34 4.57 21.32
CA ILE A 139 10.79 4.58 22.73
C ILE A 139 9.94 3.66 23.58
N THR A 140 8.61 3.70 23.42
CA THR A 140 7.70 2.84 24.18
C THR A 140 7.98 1.37 23.90
N LEU A 141 8.17 1.00 22.63
CA LEU A 141 8.53 -0.36 22.23
C LEU A 141 9.88 -0.80 22.82
N LEU A 142 10.90 0.07 22.77
CA LEU A 142 12.21 -0.20 23.37
C LEU A 142 12.10 -0.44 24.88
N LEU A 143 11.36 0.41 25.59
CA LEU A 143 11.14 0.27 27.03
C LEU A 143 10.41 -1.02 27.36
N THR A 144 9.29 -1.33 26.68
CA THR A 144 8.52 -2.56 26.93
C THR A 144 9.35 -3.83 26.72
N TYR A 145 10.28 -3.82 25.76
CA TYR A 145 11.17 -4.96 25.50
C TYR A 145 12.26 -5.12 26.58
N LEU A 146 12.70 -4.02 27.18
CA LEU A 146 13.69 -4.01 28.28
C LEU A 146 13.07 -4.29 29.66
N MET A 147 11.76 -4.06 29.84
CA MET A 147 11.06 -4.20 31.12
C MET A 147 11.33 -5.51 31.86
N PRO A 148 11.25 -6.71 31.24
CA PRO A 148 11.44 -7.97 31.97
C PRO A 148 12.84 -8.11 32.59
N THR A 149 13.85 -7.49 31.99
CA THR A 149 15.22 -7.54 32.50
C THR A 149 15.41 -6.50 33.61
N LEU A 150 14.85 -5.30 33.42
CA LEU A 150 14.93 -4.22 34.40
C LEU A 150 14.15 -4.54 35.68
N THR A 151 12.99 -5.20 35.59
CA THR A 151 12.20 -5.59 36.77
C THR A 151 12.90 -6.61 37.65
N VAL A 152 13.64 -7.56 37.07
CA VAL A 152 14.44 -8.54 37.83
C VAL A 152 15.58 -7.85 38.57
N ILE A 153 16.25 -6.88 37.91
CA ILE A 153 17.34 -6.12 38.51
C ILE A 153 16.83 -5.22 39.64
N THR A 154 15.73 -4.48 39.43
CA THR A 154 15.16 -3.60 40.46
C THR A 154 14.62 -4.39 41.65
N HIS A 155 13.99 -5.55 41.41
CA HIS A 155 13.54 -6.44 42.48
C HIS A 155 14.71 -6.99 43.31
N GLY A 156 15.85 -7.29 42.68
CA GLY A 156 17.08 -7.67 43.37
C GLY A 156 17.66 -6.54 44.23
N ILE A 157 17.78 -5.34 43.65
CA ILE A 157 18.27 -4.15 44.36
C ILE A 157 17.39 -3.83 45.58
N LEU A 158 16.06 -3.93 45.43
CA LEU A 158 15.09 -3.71 46.53
C LEU A 158 15.24 -4.72 47.67
N ARG A 159 15.80 -5.91 47.41
CA ARG A 159 16.13 -6.93 48.44
C ARG A 159 17.59 -6.87 48.90
N PHE A 160 18.34 -5.82 48.54
CA PHE A 160 19.79 -5.69 48.80
C PHE A 160 20.63 -6.87 48.26
N GLN A 161 20.14 -7.56 47.23
CA GLN A 161 20.84 -8.68 46.59
C GLN A 161 21.14 -8.35 45.13
N LEU A 162 22.43 -8.41 44.74
CA LEU A 162 22.81 -8.23 43.34
C LEU A 162 22.50 -9.52 42.55
N ILE A 163 21.30 -9.60 41.97
CA ILE A 163 20.89 -10.72 41.12
C ILE A 163 21.67 -10.67 39.81
N THR A 164 22.58 -11.62 39.62
CA THR A 164 23.41 -11.75 38.40
C THR A 164 22.90 -12.84 37.45
N ASN A 165 21.81 -13.53 37.81
CA ASN A 165 21.18 -14.61 37.03
C ASN A 165 19.91 -14.15 36.31
N TYR A 166 20.04 -13.18 35.39
CA TYR A 166 18.94 -12.75 34.53
C TYR A 166 19.28 -12.93 33.05
N THR A 167 18.31 -13.31 32.23
CA THR A 167 18.53 -13.47 30.78
C THR A 167 18.79 -12.11 30.12
N LEU A 168 19.91 -11.98 29.41
CA LEU A 168 20.18 -10.79 28.59
C LEU A 168 19.11 -10.68 27.49
N PRO A 169 18.57 -9.48 27.22
CA PRO A 169 17.40 -9.28 26.37
C PRO A 169 17.61 -9.67 24.91
N TYR A 170 18.86 -9.61 24.44
CA TYR A 170 19.24 -10.02 23.08
C TYR A 170 20.20 -11.21 23.06
N SER A 171 21.36 -11.11 23.72
CA SER A 171 22.38 -12.15 23.59
C SER A 171 22.07 -13.46 24.31
N ARG A 172 21.07 -13.47 25.22
CA ARG A 172 20.69 -14.61 26.06
C ARG A 172 21.89 -15.29 26.78
N GLY A 173 22.99 -14.56 27.01
CA GLY A 173 24.20 -15.07 27.68
C GLY A 173 25.42 -15.30 26.78
N TYR A 174 25.34 -15.03 25.48
CA TYR A 174 26.45 -15.23 24.53
C TYR A 174 27.10 -13.91 24.10
N GLY A 175 28.34 -13.67 24.53
CA GLY A 175 29.10 -12.47 24.17
C GLY A 175 29.80 -12.58 22.82
N TYR A 176 30.52 -11.51 22.46
CA TYR A 176 31.21 -11.35 21.18
C TYR A 176 32.31 -12.40 20.94
N LEU A 177 33.16 -12.63 21.95
CA LEU A 177 34.31 -13.52 21.93
C LEU A 177 34.19 -14.69 22.92
N TRP A 178 33.38 -14.55 23.97
CA TRP A 178 33.20 -15.54 25.06
C TRP A 178 31.73 -15.64 25.50
N THR A 179 31.36 -16.72 26.19
CA THR A 179 30.09 -16.82 26.93
C THR A 179 30.12 -15.84 28.10
N VAL A 180 29.08 -15.02 28.28
CA VAL A 180 29.09 -13.94 29.28
C VAL A 180 29.13 -14.57 30.69
N PRO A 181 30.20 -14.37 31.48
CA PRO A 181 30.30 -14.93 32.81
C PRO A 181 29.23 -14.35 33.75
N THR A 182 28.80 -15.12 34.75
CA THR A 182 28.00 -14.60 35.86
C THR A 182 28.83 -13.59 36.67
N GLY A 183 28.21 -12.50 37.14
CA GLY A 183 28.90 -11.43 37.89
C GLY A 183 28.79 -10.03 37.26
N HIS A 184 29.69 -9.12 37.65
CA HIS A 184 29.68 -7.70 37.22
C HIS A 184 29.84 -7.51 35.70
N LEU A 185 30.55 -8.41 35.02
CA LEU A 185 30.72 -8.41 33.55
C LEU A 185 29.38 -8.52 32.81
N ARG A 186 28.36 -9.15 33.41
CA ARG A 186 27.02 -9.27 32.83
C ARG A 186 26.25 -7.95 32.84
N HIS A 187 26.48 -7.10 33.84
CA HIS A 187 25.93 -5.74 33.87
C HIS A 187 26.60 -4.83 32.83
N PHE A 188 27.91 -4.96 32.65
CA PHE A 188 28.64 -4.25 31.60
C PHE A 188 28.16 -4.65 30.20
N HIS A 189 27.95 -5.95 29.95
CA HIS A 189 27.41 -6.44 28.68
C HIS A 189 25.96 -5.97 28.45
N LEU A 190 25.13 -5.92 29.51
CA LEU A 190 23.78 -5.37 29.42
C LEU A 190 23.80 -3.87 29.05
N PHE A 191 24.68 -3.08 29.67
CA PHE A 191 24.85 -1.67 29.31
C PHE A 191 25.26 -1.50 27.85
N PHE A 192 26.19 -2.33 27.37
CA PHE A 192 26.61 -2.33 25.97
C PHE A 192 25.46 -2.72 25.02
N GLU A 193 24.67 -3.76 25.32
CA GLU A 193 23.49 -4.13 24.53
C GLU A 193 22.46 -2.99 24.46
N ILE A 194 22.15 -2.36 25.60
CA ILE A 194 21.21 -1.23 25.67
C ILE A 194 21.72 -0.06 24.84
N ALA A 195 23.02 0.26 24.94
CA ALA A 195 23.64 1.33 24.16
C ALA A 195 23.56 1.05 22.65
N MET A 196 23.88 -0.17 22.21
CA MET A 196 23.84 -0.55 20.79
C MET A 196 22.43 -0.47 20.20
N ILE A 197 21.43 -0.96 20.92
CA ILE A 197 20.04 -0.92 20.48
C ILE A 197 19.54 0.54 20.44
N THR A 198 19.88 1.33 21.44
CA THR A 198 19.49 2.74 21.51
C THR A 198 20.09 3.53 20.34
N ILE A 199 21.36 3.29 20.01
CA ILE A 199 22.01 3.89 18.83
C ILE A 199 21.30 3.44 17.54
N ASN A 200 20.99 2.15 17.38
CA ASN A 200 20.29 1.63 16.20
C ASN A 200 18.87 2.26 16.05
N CYS A 201 18.10 2.36 17.13
CA CYS A 201 16.79 3.02 17.12
C CYS A 201 16.89 4.52 16.81
N ILE A 202 17.82 5.25 17.45
CA ILE A 202 18.00 6.69 17.23
C ILE A 202 18.50 6.98 15.81
N THR A 203 19.42 6.18 15.25
CA THR A 203 19.87 6.32 13.85
C THR A 203 18.68 6.18 12.89
N CYS A 204 17.82 5.18 13.09
CA CYS A 204 16.63 4.98 12.25
C CYS A 204 15.70 6.18 12.31
N ILE A 205 15.29 6.59 13.51
CA ILE A 205 14.34 7.69 13.68
C ILE A 205 14.92 9.01 13.16
N GLY A 206 16.18 9.29 13.48
CA GLY A 206 16.85 10.53 13.06
C GLY A 206 16.92 10.66 11.54
N VAL A 207 17.44 9.63 10.85
CA VAL A 207 17.63 9.66 9.39
C VAL A 207 16.29 9.72 8.65
N ASP A 208 15.27 9.00 9.11
CA ASP A 208 13.95 8.96 8.47
C ASP A 208 13.17 10.26 8.71
N SER A 209 13.33 10.86 9.90
CA SER A 209 12.73 12.16 10.21
C SER A 209 13.38 13.31 9.44
N VAL A 210 14.67 13.22 9.10
CA VAL A 210 15.36 14.19 8.22
C VAL A 210 14.80 14.19 6.81
N PHE A 211 14.48 13.03 6.26
CA PHE A 211 13.83 12.95 4.96
C PHE A 211 12.48 13.68 4.97
N SER A 212 11.72 13.51 6.05
CA SER A 212 10.45 14.23 6.28
C SER A 212 10.65 15.76 6.40
N PHE A 213 11.77 16.20 6.97
CA PHE A 213 12.13 17.62 7.04
C PHE A 213 12.52 18.22 5.68
N TYR A 214 13.30 17.51 4.86
CA TYR A 214 13.65 17.99 3.52
C TYR A 214 12.45 18.01 2.57
N THR A 215 11.58 17.01 2.65
CA THR A 215 10.32 16.99 1.90
C THR A 215 9.37 18.12 2.34
N TYR A 216 9.36 18.46 3.63
CA TYR A 216 8.68 19.67 4.13
C TYR A 216 9.23 20.94 3.47
N LEU A 217 10.55 21.16 3.50
CA LEU A 217 11.18 22.35 2.91
C LEU A 217 10.87 22.48 1.41
N LEU A 218 11.02 21.40 0.64
CA LEU A 218 10.72 21.40 -0.80
C LEU A 218 9.23 21.67 -1.08
N SER A 219 8.33 21.02 -0.34
CA SER A 219 6.88 21.20 -0.47
C SER A 219 6.43 22.63 -0.14
N SER A 220 6.96 23.19 0.94
CA SER A 220 6.66 24.57 1.35
C SER A 220 7.17 25.60 0.36
N MET A 221 8.37 25.40 -0.20
CA MET A 221 8.90 26.26 -1.27
C MET A 221 8.07 26.17 -2.55
N MET A 222 7.60 24.98 -2.94
CA MET A 222 6.69 24.83 -4.07
C MET A 222 5.36 25.56 -3.85
N ARG A 223 4.79 25.47 -2.63
CA ARG A 223 3.57 26.22 -2.28
C ARG A 223 3.77 27.73 -2.30
N ALA A 224 4.93 28.21 -1.82
CA ALA A 224 5.27 29.63 -1.89
C ALA A 224 5.36 30.11 -3.34
N MET A 225 6.01 29.35 -4.23
CA MET A 225 6.09 29.67 -5.66
C MET A 225 4.71 29.67 -6.32
N THR A 226 3.85 28.68 -6.02
CA THR A 226 2.48 28.65 -6.51
C THR A 226 1.70 29.89 -6.05
N PHE A 227 1.81 30.26 -4.77
CA PHE A 227 1.12 31.43 -4.25
C PHE A 227 1.56 32.73 -4.92
N ARG A 228 2.87 32.90 -5.17
CA ARG A 228 3.43 34.07 -5.88
C ARG A 228 2.97 34.15 -7.34
N LEU A 229 2.86 33.01 -8.02
CA LEU A 229 2.37 32.96 -9.41
C LEU A 229 0.87 33.26 -9.49
N THR A 230 0.08 32.85 -8.49
CA THR A 230 -1.36 33.12 -8.47
C THR A 230 -1.71 34.52 -7.97
N ASN A 231 -0.86 35.13 -7.14
CA ASN A 231 -1.08 36.46 -6.57
C ASN A 231 0.17 37.33 -6.74
N PRO A 232 0.47 37.79 -7.97
CA PRO A 232 1.55 38.74 -8.19
C PRO A 232 1.27 40.07 -7.47
N LEU A 233 2.31 40.71 -6.94
CA LEU A 233 2.20 42.05 -6.36
C LEU A 233 1.88 43.06 -7.47
N PRO A 234 1.10 44.14 -7.17
CA PRO A 234 0.68 45.11 -8.19
C PRO A 234 1.84 45.84 -8.89
N ASN A 235 3.02 45.89 -8.27
CA ASN A 235 4.23 46.53 -8.83
C ASN A 235 5.19 45.54 -9.51
N ASP A 236 4.96 44.23 -9.41
CA ASP A 236 5.86 43.21 -9.98
C ASP A 236 5.48 42.93 -11.44
N LYS A 237 6.46 43.00 -12.35
CA LYS A 237 6.27 42.49 -13.72
C LYS A 237 6.15 40.96 -13.64
N PHE A 238 5.07 40.41 -14.21
CA PHE A 238 4.81 38.96 -14.20
C PHE A 238 5.98 38.14 -14.77
N TYR A 239 6.67 38.67 -15.80
CA TYR A 239 7.85 38.04 -16.40
C TYR A 239 8.99 37.86 -15.38
N ASP A 240 9.27 38.86 -14.55
CA ASP A 240 10.36 38.81 -13.56
C ASP A 240 10.03 37.81 -12.44
N VAL A 241 8.76 37.75 -12.03
CA VAL A 241 8.25 36.75 -11.07
C VAL A 241 8.36 35.35 -11.65
N LEU A 242 7.95 35.15 -12.91
CA LEU A 242 8.03 33.85 -13.59
C LEU A 242 9.47 33.40 -13.77
N SER A 243 10.36 34.27 -14.23
CA SER A 243 11.79 34.00 -14.39
C SER A 243 12.42 33.57 -13.06
N THR A 244 12.13 34.32 -11.99
CA THR A 244 12.59 33.98 -10.63
C THR A 244 12.05 32.62 -10.16
N CYS A 245 10.78 32.33 -10.41
CA CYS A 245 10.16 31.04 -10.09
C CYS A 245 10.78 29.88 -10.88
N VAL A 246 11.09 30.07 -12.16
CA VAL A 246 11.73 29.05 -13.00
C VAL A 246 13.14 28.75 -12.50
N VAL A 247 13.95 29.77 -12.20
CA VAL A 247 15.30 29.58 -11.64
C VAL A 247 15.25 28.87 -10.29
N LYS A 248 14.29 29.23 -9.42
CA LYS A 248 14.08 28.54 -8.14
C LYS A 248 13.63 27.10 -8.34
N HIS A 249 12.69 26.84 -9.23
CA HIS A 249 12.22 25.49 -9.55
C HIS A 249 13.36 24.61 -10.08
N GLN A 250 14.21 25.12 -10.97
CA GLN A 250 15.39 24.42 -11.45
C GLN A 250 16.36 24.05 -10.31
N LYS A 251 16.62 24.97 -9.37
CA LYS A 251 17.42 24.69 -8.17
C LYS A 251 16.77 23.61 -7.28
N LEU A 252 15.46 23.71 -7.03
CA LEU A 252 14.70 22.71 -6.26
C LEU A 252 14.76 21.32 -6.90
N MET A 253 14.65 21.23 -8.23
CA MET A 253 14.73 19.97 -8.95
C MET A 253 16.10 19.32 -8.82
N ARG A 254 17.20 20.10 -8.85
CA ARG A 254 18.54 19.59 -8.57
C ARG A 254 18.64 19.00 -7.15
N TYR A 255 18.06 19.67 -6.15
CA TYR A 255 18.03 19.14 -4.78
C TYR A 255 17.18 17.88 -4.65
N CYS A 256 16.04 17.81 -5.34
CA CYS A 256 15.19 16.61 -5.37
C CYS A 256 15.95 15.41 -5.94
N ASN A 257 16.68 15.60 -7.04
CA ASN A 257 17.51 14.56 -7.64
C ASN A 257 18.64 14.12 -6.71
N ALA A 258 19.31 15.06 -6.04
CA ALA A 258 20.36 14.75 -5.09
C ALA A 258 19.84 14.01 -3.84
N LEU A 259 18.68 14.42 -3.31
CA LEU A 259 18.02 13.73 -2.20
C LEU A 259 17.62 12.30 -2.60
N THR A 260 17.15 12.13 -3.84
CA THR A 260 16.82 10.82 -4.42
C THR A 260 18.06 9.93 -4.55
N HIS A 261 19.22 10.50 -4.90
CA HIS A 261 20.48 9.76 -4.94
C HIS A 261 20.91 9.26 -3.55
N VAL A 262 20.76 10.09 -2.50
CA VAL A 262 21.12 9.72 -1.12
C VAL A 262 20.14 8.72 -0.52
N TYR A 263 18.83 8.96 -0.66
CA TYR A 263 17.78 8.16 -0.03
C TYR A 263 17.28 6.99 -0.87
N GLY A 264 17.52 6.97 -2.18
CA GLY A 264 17.08 5.91 -3.08
C GLY A 264 17.54 4.52 -2.63
N PRO A 265 18.85 4.30 -2.40
CA PRO A 265 19.36 3.03 -1.88
C PRO A 265 18.81 2.70 -0.48
N ILE A 266 18.64 3.71 0.38
CA ILE A 266 18.08 3.54 1.74
C ILE A 266 16.63 3.03 1.67
N ILE A 267 15.80 3.67 0.84
CA ILE A 267 14.39 3.31 0.65
C ILE A 267 14.28 1.92 0.02
N PHE A 268 15.09 1.64 -1.00
CA PHE A 268 15.12 0.33 -1.65
C PHE A 268 15.47 -0.78 -0.65
N TRP A 269 16.56 -0.62 0.11
CA TRP A 269 16.93 -1.57 1.16
C TRP A 269 15.85 -1.70 2.23
N HIS A 270 15.24 -0.60 2.66
CA HIS A 270 14.16 -0.62 3.63
C HIS A 270 12.93 -1.40 3.13
N THR A 271 12.55 -1.25 1.86
CA THR A 271 11.42 -2.00 1.29
C THR A 271 11.68 -3.49 1.20
N ILE A 272 12.90 -3.90 0.79
CA ILE A 272 13.29 -5.32 0.73
C ILE A 272 13.33 -5.92 2.13
N THR A 273 14.01 -5.25 3.05
CA THR A 273 14.16 -5.75 4.42
C THR A 273 12.83 -5.86 5.14
N ASN A 274 11.91 -4.91 4.96
CA ASN A 274 10.56 -5.00 5.50
C ASN A 274 9.78 -6.18 4.90
N ALA A 275 9.94 -6.48 3.60
CA ALA A 275 9.29 -7.65 2.99
C ALA A 275 9.81 -8.96 3.60
N ILE A 276 11.14 -9.09 3.77
CA ILE A 276 11.77 -10.26 4.39
C ILE A 276 11.35 -10.39 5.86
N LEU A 277 11.41 -9.30 6.63
CA LEU A 277 11.00 -9.25 8.03
C LEU A 277 9.51 -9.58 8.21
N LEU A 278 8.65 -9.11 7.31
CA LEU A 278 7.23 -9.41 7.37
C LEU A 278 6.97 -10.89 7.08
N CYS A 279 7.65 -11.49 6.10
CA CYS A 279 7.58 -12.93 5.87
C CYS A 279 8.12 -13.74 7.07
N ALA A 280 9.20 -13.27 7.73
CA ALA A 280 9.74 -13.86 8.95
C ALA A 280 8.79 -13.73 10.17
N LEU A 281 8.15 -12.58 10.36
CA LEU A 281 7.16 -12.35 11.42
C LEU A 281 5.93 -13.21 11.22
N ILE A 282 5.44 -13.34 9.98
CA ILE A 282 4.36 -14.27 9.63
C ILE A 282 4.79 -15.69 10.02
N PHE A 283 6.02 -16.09 9.67
CA PHE A 283 6.56 -17.39 10.04
C PHE A 283 6.63 -17.61 11.58
N GLU A 284 7.13 -16.64 12.35
CA GLU A 284 7.19 -16.74 13.81
C GLU A 284 5.79 -16.81 14.43
N THR A 285 4.83 -16.02 13.95
CA THR A 285 3.43 -16.13 14.41
C THR A 285 2.85 -17.51 14.12
N VAL A 286 3.22 -18.11 12.99
CA VAL A 286 2.85 -19.47 12.60
C VAL A 286 3.57 -20.53 13.46
N GLN A 287 4.80 -20.29 13.90
CA GLN A 287 5.54 -21.21 14.77
C GLN A 287 5.15 -21.15 16.24
N VAL A 288 4.84 -19.96 16.78
CA VAL A 288 4.28 -19.81 18.12
C VAL A 288 2.97 -20.57 18.19
N CYS A 289 2.13 -20.42 17.16
CA CYS A 289 1.07 -21.36 16.92
C CYS A 289 1.65 -22.79 16.94
N ARG A 290 2.55 -23.26 16.06
CA ARG A 290 3.02 -24.69 16.01
C ARG A 290 3.51 -25.28 17.34
N CYS A 291 4.23 -24.52 18.16
CA CYS A 291 4.81 -25.02 19.40
C CYS A 291 3.75 -25.24 20.49
N GLU A 292 2.70 -24.42 20.51
CA GLU A 292 1.52 -24.64 21.34
C GLU A 292 0.77 -25.94 20.96
N ARG A 293 0.95 -26.45 19.72
CA ARG A 293 0.32 -27.70 19.22
C ARG A 293 0.93 -28.92 19.84
N ARG A 294 2.27 -28.94 19.96
CA ARG A 294 3.00 -30.09 20.51
C ARG A 294 2.81 -30.22 22.02
N ARG A 295 2.72 -29.11 22.75
CA ARG A 295 2.27 -29.14 24.16
C ARG A 295 0.80 -29.55 24.31
N SER A 296 0.00 -29.41 23.26
CA SER A 296 -1.41 -29.76 23.24
C SER A 296 -1.72 -31.07 22.48
N SER A 297 -0.75 -31.95 22.24
CA SER A 297 -0.99 -33.28 21.63
C SER A 297 -1.88 -34.20 22.51
N GLN A 298 -2.28 -33.72 23.69
CA GLN A 298 -3.27 -34.36 24.55
C GLN A 298 -4.63 -33.62 24.57
N ARG A 299 -4.77 -32.51 23.82
CA ARG A 299 -5.99 -31.69 23.70
C ARG A 299 -6.07 -31.05 22.31
N ASP A 300 -6.51 -31.80 21.30
CA ASP A 300 -6.67 -31.36 19.90
C ASP A 300 -7.63 -30.16 19.69
N ILE A 301 -8.42 -29.81 20.71
CA ILE A 301 -9.34 -28.66 20.69
C ILE A 301 -8.58 -27.34 20.92
N LEU A 302 -7.39 -27.33 21.53
CA LEU A 302 -6.69 -26.11 21.96
C LEU A 302 -6.15 -25.24 20.80
N TYR A 303 -6.04 -25.82 19.62
CA TYR A 303 -5.18 -25.29 18.57
C TYR A 303 -5.89 -24.39 17.56
N VAL A 304 -7.11 -24.78 17.21
CA VAL A 304 -8.06 -23.93 16.51
C VAL A 304 -8.43 -22.72 17.38
N ASN A 305 -8.19 -22.77 18.69
CA ASN A 305 -8.55 -21.74 19.66
C ASN A 305 -7.56 -20.57 19.73
N TYR A 306 -6.26 -20.83 19.59
CA TYR A 306 -5.22 -19.80 19.73
C TYR A 306 -5.06 -18.94 18.46
N SER A 307 -5.10 -19.56 17.27
CA SER A 307 -5.11 -18.85 15.98
C SER A 307 -6.33 -17.93 15.82
N PHE A 308 -7.47 -18.34 16.38
CA PHE A 308 -8.71 -17.56 16.40
C PHE A 308 -8.63 -16.35 17.34
N CYS A 309 -8.01 -16.49 18.52
CA CYS A 309 -7.78 -15.38 19.46
C CYS A 309 -6.89 -14.28 18.84
N VAL A 310 -5.82 -14.67 18.12
CA VAL A 310 -4.94 -13.73 17.40
C VAL A 310 -5.65 -13.07 16.19
N ARG A 311 -6.58 -13.77 15.53
CA ARG A 311 -7.43 -13.21 14.45
C ARG A 311 -8.35 -12.10 14.94
N GLU A 312 -8.98 -12.31 16.10
CA GLU A 312 -9.95 -11.37 16.67
C GLU A 312 -9.28 -10.21 17.44
N GLN A 313 -8.04 -10.36 17.95
CA GLN A 313 -7.26 -9.25 18.53
C GLN A 313 -6.86 -8.20 17.48
N LYS A 314 -6.53 -8.64 16.25
CA LYS A 314 -6.29 -7.75 15.12
C LYS A 314 -7.57 -6.98 14.71
N TYR A 315 -8.74 -7.57 14.97
CA TYR A 315 -10.06 -6.98 14.74
C TYR A 315 -10.37 -5.85 15.73
N ILE A 316 -10.03 -6.01 17.01
CA ILE A 316 -10.18 -4.96 18.03
C ILE A 316 -9.33 -3.74 17.68
N PHE A 317 -8.07 -3.93 17.30
CA PHE A 317 -7.19 -2.83 16.87
C PHE A 317 -7.75 -2.10 15.64
N PHE A 318 -8.32 -2.85 14.70
CA PHE A 318 -8.98 -2.28 13.52
C PHE A 318 -10.18 -1.39 13.89
N ILE A 319 -11.04 -1.86 14.80
CA ILE A 319 -12.20 -1.09 15.26
C ILE A 319 -11.77 0.14 16.06
N PHE A 320 -10.79 -0.02 16.95
CA PHE A 320 -10.22 1.09 17.70
C PHE A 320 -9.66 2.16 16.76
N SER A 321 -8.99 1.76 15.68
CA SER A 321 -8.51 2.69 14.65
C SER A 321 -9.64 3.44 13.94
N LYS A 322 -10.74 2.76 13.56
CA LYS A 322 -11.92 3.37 12.94
C LYS A 322 -12.58 4.39 13.88
N ILE A 323 -12.81 4.01 15.12
CA ILE A 323 -13.40 4.88 16.15
C ILE A 323 -12.51 6.10 16.38
N THR A 324 -11.19 5.88 16.52
CA THR A 324 -10.22 6.97 16.72
C THR A 324 -10.21 7.93 15.53
N ILE A 325 -10.24 7.43 14.29
CA ILE A 325 -10.29 8.26 13.08
C ILE A 325 -11.58 9.09 13.03
N PHE A 326 -12.72 8.52 13.41
CA PHE A 326 -14.00 9.24 13.52
C PHE A 326 -13.96 10.30 14.62
N LEU A 327 -13.37 10.00 15.77
CA LEU A 327 -13.22 10.96 16.88
C LEU A 327 -12.30 12.13 16.49
N ILE A 328 -11.16 11.86 15.86
CA ILE A 328 -10.21 12.87 15.38
C ILE A 328 -10.87 13.80 14.35
N ASN A 329 -11.67 13.23 13.43
CA ASN A 329 -12.29 13.99 12.35
C ASN A 329 -13.75 14.38 12.63
N ARG A 330 -14.22 14.30 13.88
CA ARG A 330 -15.63 14.51 14.25
C ARG A 330 -16.18 15.84 13.73
N ARG A 331 -15.40 16.93 13.85
CA ARG A 331 -15.81 18.27 13.36
C ARG A 331 -16.06 18.29 11.85
N TYR A 332 -15.17 17.67 11.08
CA TYR A 332 -15.33 17.56 9.63
C TYR A 332 -16.52 16.68 9.26
N LEU A 333 -16.80 15.62 10.02
CA LEU A 333 -17.95 14.75 9.74
C LEU A 333 -19.29 15.49 9.97
N ILE A 334 -19.38 16.28 11.06
CA ILE A 334 -20.56 17.10 11.37
C ILE A 334 -20.77 18.16 10.28
N ASP A 335 -19.71 18.87 9.91
CA ASP A 335 -19.75 19.90 8.86
C ASP A 335 -20.14 19.32 7.49
N TYR A 336 -19.61 18.15 7.13
CA TYR A 336 -19.99 17.41 5.93
C TYR A 336 -21.46 17.03 5.96
N HIS A 337 -21.92 16.43 7.06
CA HIS A 337 -23.30 15.96 7.17
C HIS A 337 -24.30 17.12 7.13
N GLY A 338 -24.04 18.23 7.84
CA GLY A 338 -24.87 19.43 7.79
C GLY A 338 -24.95 19.99 6.37
N THR A 339 -23.79 20.28 5.76
CA THR A 339 -23.73 20.85 4.40
C THR A 339 -24.44 19.98 3.36
N MET A 340 -24.23 18.65 3.42
CA MET A 340 -24.85 17.72 2.46
C MET A 340 -26.33 17.50 2.73
N SER A 341 -26.74 17.46 3.99
CA SER A 341 -28.15 17.32 4.37
C SER A 341 -28.94 18.54 3.89
N ASP A 342 -28.43 19.75 4.11
CA ASP A 342 -29.06 20.99 3.66
C ASP A 342 -29.19 21.02 2.14
N LEU A 343 -28.12 20.69 1.40
CA LEU A 343 -28.14 20.63 -0.07
C LEU A 343 -29.12 19.57 -0.60
N PHE A 344 -29.21 18.43 0.08
CA PHE A 344 -30.10 17.33 -0.31
C PHE A 344 -31.56 17.68 -0.03
N GLU A 345 -31.87 18.24 1.14
CA GLU A 345 -33.23 18.62 1.54
C GLU A 345 -33.77 19.78 0.69
N GLU A 346 -32.90 20.72 0.31
CA GLU A 346 -33.25 21.82 -0.61
C GLU A 346 -33.71 21.30 -1.98
N GLU A 347 -33.05 20.27 -2.54
CA GLU A 347 -33.46 19.66 -3.81
C GLU A 347 -34.67 18.74 -3.65
N LEU A 348 -34.81 18.09 -2.49
CA LEU A 348 -35.93 17.18 -2.20
C LEU A 348 -37.28 17.90 -2.10
N LYS A 349 -37.31 19.12 -1.56
CA LYS A 349 -38.54 19.91 -1.35
C LYS A 349 -39.05 20.63 -2.60
N ARG A 350 -38.26 20.73 -3.67
CA ARG A 350 -38.61 21.55 -4.85
C ARG A 350 -39.58 20.88 -5.82
N ASP A 351 -39.21 19.70 -6.35
CA ASP A 351 -39.94 19.07 -7.46
C ASP A 351 -40.08 17.56 -7.25
N GLU A 352 -41.26 17.03 -7.54
CA GLU A 352 -41.59 15.62 -7.45
C GLU A 352 -40.81 14.75 -8.44
N LYS A 353 -40.49 15.29 -9.64
CA LYS A 353 -39.66 14.57 -10.62
C LYS A 353 -38.21 14.46 -10.15
N VAL A 354 -37.63 15.54 -9.62
CA VAL A 354 -36.28 15.56 -9.01
C VAL A 354 -36.20 14.60 -7.83
N ARG A 355 -37.22 14.62 -6.95
CA ARG A 355 -37.34 13.71 -5.81
C ARG A 355 -37.28 12.23 -6.24
N ARG A 356 -37.99 11.85 -7.30
CA ARG A 356 -37.95 10.48 -7.83
C ARG A 356 -36.56 10.10 -8.34
N VAL A 357 -35.87 11.00 -9.05
CA VAL A 357 -34.49 10.76 -9.54
C VAL A 357 -33.49 10.61 -8.39
N MET A 358 -33.61 11.41 -7.33
CA MET A 358 -32.76 11.36 -6.15
C MET A 358 -32.97 10.10 -5.29
N LEU A 359 -34.21 9.60 -5.20
CA LEU A 359 -34.54 8.41 -4.41
C LEU A 359 -34.34 7.08 -5.17
N ALA A 360 -34.26 7.10 -6.50
CA ALA A 360 -34.07 5.88 -7.31
C ALA A 360 -32.85 4.99 -6.93
N PRO A 361 -31.66 5.53 -6.58
CA PRO A 361 -30.52 4.72 -6.13
C PRO A 361 -30.62 4.26 -4.67
N LEU A 362 -31.50 4.87 -3.86
CA LEU A 362 -31.59 4.62 -2.41
C LEU A 362 -31.87 3.14 -2.11
N ARG A 363 -32.82 2.53 -2.84
CA ARG A 363 -33.18 1.12 -2.66
C ARG A 363 -31.98 0.19 -2.86
N ARG A 364 -31.16 0.43 -3.89
CA ARG A 364 -29.98 -0.43 -4.17
C ARG A 364 -28.91 -0.28 -3.08
N ILE A 365 -28.64 0.95 -2.64
CA ILE A 365 -27.63 1.22 -1.61
C ILE A 365 -28.08 0.70 -0.24
N SER A 366 -29.36 0.89 0.11
CA SER A 366 -29.92 0.41 1.37
C SER A 366 -30.00 -1.11 1.40
N THR A 367 -30.43 -1.78 0.33
CA THR A 367 -30.41 -3.25 0.24
C THR A 367 -28.99 -3.80 0.42
N LEU A 368 -27.97 -3.18 -0.16
CA LEU A 368 -26.58 -3.60 0.03
C LEU A 368 -26.10 -3.43 1.48
N ALA A 369 -26.46 -2.31 2.13
CA ALA A 369 -26.12 -2.07 3.54
C ALA A 369 -26.83 -3.06 4.48
N TYR A 370 -28.13 -3.32 4.25
CA TYR A 370 -28.91 -4.27 5.05
C TYR A 370 -28.43 -5.71 4.87
N THR A 371 -28.10 -6.13 3.64
CA THR A 371 -27.56 -7.47 3.38
C THR A 371 -26.21 -7.69 4.05
N HIS A 372 -25.29 -6.72 3.97
CA HIS A 372 -24.02 -6.78 4.68
C HIS A 372 -24.17 -6.86 6.20
N THR A 373 -25.05 -6.01 6.75
CA THR A 373 -25.32 -5.96 8.20
C THR A 373 -25.96 -7.26 8.68
N SER A 374 -26.95 -7.77 7.93
CA SER A 374 -27.61 -9.05 8.21
C SER A 374 -26.62 -10.21 8.19
N LEU A 375 -25.82 -10.36 7.13
CA LEU A 375 -24.80 -11.42 7.03
C LEU A 375 -23.76 -11.34 8.16
N SER A 376 -23.34 -10.13 8.54
CA SER A 376 -22.40 -9.92 9.65
C SER A 376 -23.01 -10.32 11.00
N ILE A 377 -24.28 -10.00 11.24
CA ILE A 377 -25.00 -10.38 12.45
C ILE A 377 -25.24 -11.89 12.49
N THR A 378 -25.69 -12.50 11.38
CA THR A 378 -25.90 -13.95 11.28
C THR A 378 -24.61 -14.72 11.57
N LEU A 379 -23.49 -14.29 11.00
CA LEU A 379 -22.18 -14.88 11.27
C LEU A 379 -21.86 -14.88 12.77
N ILE A 380 -22.03 -13.74 13.44
CA ILE A 380 -21.73 -13.61 14.87
C ILE A 380 -22.69 -14.42 15.73
N MET A 381 -23.98 -14.42 15.40
CA MET A 381 -24.97 -15.25 16.08
C MET A 381 -24.63 -16.75 15.94
N THR A 382 -24.19 -17.21 14.77
CA THR A 382 -23.76 -18.62 14.61
C THR A 382 -22.54 -18.97 15.47
N TYR A 383 -21.62 -18.02 15.72
CA TYR A 383 -20.51 -18.22 16.64
C TYR A 383 -20.94 -18.23 18.12
N LEU A 384 -21.88 -17.37 18.51
CA LEU A 384 -22.38 -17.27 19.89
C LEU A 384 -23.27 -18.47 20.26
N MET A 385 -24.07 -18.98 19.32
CA MET A 385 -25.02 -20.08 19.54
C MET A 385 -24.35 -21.38 20.01
N ALA A 386 -23.12 -21.66 19.58
CA ALA A 386 -22.40 -22.85 20.02
C ALA A 386 -22.18 -22.90 21.55
N SER A 387 -21.99 -21.74 22.19
CA SER A 387 -21.82 -21.65 23.65
C SER A 387 -23.17 -21.73 24.38
N PHE A 388 -24.21 -21.11 23.81
CA PHE A 388 -25.55 -21.06 24.39
C PHE A 388 -26.22 -22.44 24.42
N VAL A 389 -26.09 -23.24 23.36
CA VAL A 389 -26.64 -24.60 23.29
C VAL A 389 -26.11 -25.50 24.41
N VAL A 390 -24.82 -25.37 24.75
CA VAL A 390 -24.20 -26.15 25.84
C VAL A 390 -24.75 -25.71 27.21
N ILE A 391 -24.89 -24.40 27.43
CA ILE A 391 -25.41 -23.84 28.69
C ILE A 391 -26.89 -24.23 28.88
N VAL A 392 -27.72 -24.05 27.85
CA VAL A 392 -29.14 -24.40 27.89
C VAL A 392 -29.34 -25.89 28.14
N ARG A 393 -28.57 -26.75 27.45
CA ARG A 393 -28.62 -28.20 27.67
C ARG A 393 -28.24 -28.56 29.11
N GLY A 394 -27.24 -27.91 29.69
CA GLY A 394 -26.88 -28.13 31.09
C GLY A 394 -27.97 -27.67 32.07
N ILE A 395 -28.57 -26.50 31.84
CA ILE A 395 -29.69 -26.00 32.66
C ILE A 395 -30.88 -26.98 32.63
N PHE A 396 -31.21 -27.56 31.47
CA PHE A 396 -32.23 -28.60 31.36
C PHE A 396 -31.89 -29.88 32.15
N HIS A 397 -30.61 -30.17 32.35
CA HIS A 397 -30.13 -31.25 33.22
C HIS A 397 -29.88 -30.80 34.67
N LEU A 398 -30.41 -29.63 35.09
CA LEU A 398 -30.28 -29.05 36.44
C LEU A 398 -28.83 -28.83 36.90
N HIS A 399 -27.88 -28.74 35.97
CA HIS A 399 -26.47 -28.53 36.24
C HIS A 399 -25.94 -27.36 35.40
N LEU A 400 -25.38 -26.32 36.02
CA LEU A 400 -24.77 -25.22 35.28
C LEU A 400 -23.38 -25.65 34.76
N PRO A 401 -23.23 -25.97 33.46
CA PRO A 401 -21.98 -26.51 32.96
C PRO A 401 -20.95 -25.39 32.88
N THR A 402 -19.75 -25.63 33.41
CA THR A 402 -18.62 -24.70 33.28
C THR A 402 -17.67 -25.08 32.14
N ASP A 403 -17.89 -26.24 31.50
CA ASP A 403 -17.06 -26.80 30.44
C ASP A 403 -17.48 -26.39 29.01
N TYR A 404 -17.87 -25.13 28.81
CA TYR A 404 -18.17 -24.58 27.47
C TYR A 404 -17.05 -23.65 26.99
N THR A 405 -16.65 -23.76 25.72
CA THR A 405 -15.62 -22.89 25.16
C THR A 405 -16.13 -21.46 25.01
N LEU A 406 -15.48 -20.50 25.68
CA LEU A 406 -15.75 -19.07 25.52
C LEU A 406 -15.58 -18.63 24.06
N PRO A 407 -16.48 -17.80 23.49
CA PRO A 407 -16.49 -17.50 22.05
C PRO A 407 -15.25 -16.74 21.57
N TYR A 408 -14.65 -15.91 22.43
CA TYR A 408 -13.48 -15.09 22.09
C TYR A 408 -12.17 -15.66 22.67
N SER A 409 -12.12 -15.90 23.99
CA SER A 409 -10.91 -16.36 24.68
C SER A 409 -10.73 -17.88 24.68
N ARG A 410 -11.82 -18.63 24.40
CA ARG A 410 -11.90 -20.10 24.52
C ARG A 410 -11.28 -20.66 25.81
N GLY A 411 -11.26 -19.88 26.90
CA GLY A 411 -10.75 -20.25 28.23
C GLY A 411 -9.46 -19.56 28.66
N TYR A 412 -8.76 -18.84 27.77
CA TYR A 412 -7.47 -18.20 28.05
C TYR A 412 -7.58 -16.68 27.96
N GLY A 413 -7.66 -15.99 29.10
CA GLY A 413 -7.65 -14.54 29.17
C GLY A 413 -6.24 -13.96 28.97
N TYR A 414 -6.16 -12.68 28.59
CA TYR A 414 -4.91 -11.97 28.26
C TYR A 414 -3.95 -11.84 29.46
N PHE A 415 -4.51 -11.76 30.67
CA PHE A 415 -3.75 -11.58 31.92
C PHE A 415 -3.81 -12.81 32.85
N TRP A 416 -4.81 -13.69 32.70
CA TRP A 416 -4.96 -14.92 33.49
C TRP A 416 -5.84 -15.94 32.75
N THR A 417 -5.65 -17.23 33.04
CA THR A 417 -6.55 -18.30 32.61
C THR A 417 -7.89 -18.16 33.31
N VAL A 418 -9.00 -18.17 32.58
CA VAL A 418 -10.33 -17.96 33.19
C VAL A 418 -10.67 -19.21 34.01
N PRO A 419 -10.84 -19.10 35.34
CA PRO A 419 -11.13 -20.24 36.19
C PRO A 419 -12.51 -20.84 35.86
N ASN A 420 -12.68 -22.15 36.04
CA ASN A 420 -13.93 -22.91 35.80
C ASN A 420 -15.03 -22.65 36.84
N ASN A 421 -15.09 -21.42 37.37
CA ASN A 421 -16.04 -21.01 38.41
C ASN A 421 -17.09 -20.06 37.81
N PHE A 422 -17.99 -19.54 38.64
CA PHE A 422 -19.03 -18.58 38.23
C PHE A 422 -18.49 -17.38 37.42
N LEU A 423 -17.24 -16.97 37.67
CA LEU A 423 -16.51 -15.93 36.94
C LEU A 423 -16.48 -16.16 35.41
N ARG A 424 -16.53 -17.43 34.96
CA ARG A 424 -16.57 -17.79 33.53
C ARG A 424 -17.83 -17.30 32.84
N HIS A 425 -18.97 -17.28 33.54
CA HIS A 425 -20.23 -16.75 33.01
C HIS A 425 -20.19 -15.21 32.89
N PHE A 426 -19.56 -14.53 33.85
CA PHE A 426 -19.36 -13.08 33.77
C PHE A 426 -18.42 -12.72 32.60
N HIS A 427 -17.34 -13.48 32.41
CA HIS A 427 -16.42 -13.31 31.29
C HIS A 427 -17.11 -13.60 29.94
N LEU A 428 -18.03 -14.57 29.89
CA LEU A 428 -18.85 -14.86 28.72
C LEU A 428 -19.75 -13.66 28.36
N LEU A 429 -20.45 -13.08 29.33
CA LEU A 429 -21.30 -11.90 29.11
C LEU A 429 -20.49 -10.70 28.62
N PHE A 430 -19.30 -10.51 29.19
CA PHE A 430 -18.37 -9.47 28.74
C PHE A 430 -17.91 -9.70 27.28
N GLU A 431 -17.51 -10.92 26.92
CA GLU A 431 -17.12 -11.27 25.56
C GLU A 431 -18.27 -11.10 24.56
N TRP A 432 -19.49 -11.43 24.96
CA TRP A 432 -20.69 -11.23 24.15
C TRP A 432 -20.96 -9.77 23.87
N TRP A 433 -20.94 -8.95 24.93
CA TRP A 433 -21.10 -7.50 24.81
C TRP A 433 -20.03 -6.90 23.91
N ALA A 434 -18.77 -7.32 24.07
CA ALA A 434 -17.67 -6.88 23.24
C ALA A 434 -17.86 -7.28 21.77
N LEU A 435 -18.31 -8.50 21.46
CA LEU A 435 -18.51 -8.96 20.08
C LEU A 435 -19.68 -8.24 19.39
N ILE A 436 -20.79 -8.04 20.10
CA ILE A 436 -21.97 -7.34 19.56
C ILE A 436 -21.63 -5.87 19.26
N THR A 437 -20.99 -5.18 20.20
CA THR A 437 -20.58 -3.78 20.01
C THR A 437 -19.57 -3.64 18.87
N GLN A 438 -18.65 -4.59 18.70
CA GLN A 438 -17.70 -4.62 17.59
C GLN A 438 -18.38 -4.85 16.22
N ALA A 439 -19.40 -5.70 16.16
CA ALA A 439 -20.18 -5.95 14.96
C ALA A 439 -20.90 -4.70 14.49
N ILE A 440 -21.64 -4.09 15.42
CA ILE A 440 -22.49 -2.92 15.17
C ILE A 440 -21.63 -1.73 14.76
N THR A 441 -20.50 -1.50 15.43
CA THR A 441 -19.58 -0.41 15.09
C THR A 441 -18.95 -0.59 13.71
N ASN A 442 -18.58 -1.80 13.31
CA ASN A 442 -18.07 -2.02 11.95
C ASN A 442 -19.13 -1.84 10.88
N ALA A 443 -20.29 -2.48 11.04
CA ALA A 443 -21.37 -2.40 10.07
C ALA A 443 -21.89 -0.95 9.93
N SER A 444 -21.97 -0.20 11.03
CA SER A 444 -22.38 1.21 11.01
C SER A 444 -21.38 2.12 10.31
N VAL A 445 -20.07 1.98 10.55
CA VAL A 445 -19.04 2.80 9.88
C VAL A 445 -19.02 2.54 8.37
N ASP A 446 -19.15 1.28 7.95
CA ASP A 446 -19.16 0.89 6.54
C ASP A 446 -20.45 1.36 5.84
N SER A 447 -21.60 1.26 6.52
CA SER A 447 -22.89 1.74 6.02
C SER A 447 -22.96 3.27 5.96
N ALA A 448 -22.35 3.97 6.92
CA ALA A 448 -22.27 5.43 6.93
C ALA A 448 -21.52 5.95 5.70
N PHE A 449 -20.47 5.25 5.26
CA PHE A 449 -19.77 5.60 4.02
C PHE A 449 -20.71 5.54 2.82
N GLY A 450 -21.46 4.45 2.70
CA GLY A 450 -22.47 4.28 1.64
C GLY A 450 -23.55 5.35 1.65
N PHE A 451 -23.99 5.77 2.84
CA PHE A 451 -24.95 6.86 3.00
C PHE A 451 -24.39 8.22 2.55
N TYR A 452 -23.15 8.56 2.94
CA TYR A 452 -22.51 9.80 2.50
C TYR A 452 -22.23 9.84 1.00
N VAL A 453 -21.84 8.70 0.43
CA VAL A 453 -21.70 8.50 -1.02
C VAL A 453 -23.05 8.71 -1.72
N TYR A 454 -24.12 8.16 -1.16
CA TYR A 454 -25.49 8.32 -1.68
C TYR A 454 -25.90 9.80 -1.73
N LEU A 455 -25.69 10.56 -0.66
CA LEU A 455 -26.01 12.00 -0.63
C LEU A 455 -25.26 12.76 -1.72
N LEU A 456 -23.96 12.48 -1.90
CA LEU A 456 -23.13 13.13 -2.91
C LEU A 456 -23.56 12.77 -4.33
N ALA A 457 -23.77 11.48 -4.61
CA ALA A 457 -24.18 11.01 -5.94
C ALA A 457 -25.60 11.47 -6.32
N SER A 458 -26.51 11.53 -5.35
CA SER A 458 -27.92 11.90 -5.60
C SER A 458 -28.08 13.40 -5.85
N THR A 459 -27.32 14.23 -5.13
CA THR A 459 -27.27 15.68 -5.41
C THR A 459 -26.67 15.96 -6.79
N MET A 460 -25.63 15.23 -7.22
CA MET A 460 -25.12 15.31 -8.60
C MET A 460 -26.18 14.96 -9.64
N ARG A 461 -26.90 13.85 -9.44
CA ARG A 461 -27.98 13.43 -10.36
C ARG A 461 -29.15 14.43 -10.42
N ALA A 462 -29.51 15.04 -9.30
CA ALA A 462 -30.51 16.10 -9.26
C ALA A 462 -30.07 17.31 -10.12
N MET A 463 -28.82 17.76 -9.94
CA MET A 463 -28.28 18.85 -10.75
C MET A 463 -28.21 18.49 -12.24
N THR A 464 -27.82 17.25 -12.58
CA THR A 464 -27.84 16.75 -13.97
C THR A 464 -29.23 16.87 -14.58
N PHE A 465 -30.25 16.36 -13.88
CA PHE A 465 -31.63 16.37 -14.36
C PHE A 465 -32.15 17.81 -14.59
N ARG A 466 -31.77 18.74 -13.71
CA ARG A 466 -32.14 20.17 -13.83
C ARG A 466 -31.44 20.87 -14.98
N LEU A 467 -30.19 20.52 -15.26
CA LEU A 467 -29.45 21.05 -16.41
C LEU A 467 -30.02 20.57 -17.74
N THR A 468 -30.52 19.34 -17.80
CA THR A 468 -31.12 18.77 -19.02
C THR A 468 -32.59 19.11 -19.20
N ASN A 469 -33.33 19.39 -18.10
CA ASN A 469 -34.76 19.71 -18.13
C ASN A 469 -35.05 20.95 -17.28
N PRO A 470 -34.72 22.17 -17.76
CA PRO A 470 -35.06 23.40 -17.06
C PRO A 470 -36.59 23.59 -17.02
N LEU A 471 -37.09 24.21 -15.93
CA LEU A 471 -38.50 24.59 -15.81
C LEU A 471 -38.81 25.76 -16.78
N PRO A 472 -40.05 25.87 -17.31
CA PRO A 472 -40.40 26.92 -18.28
C PRO A 472 -40.19 28.36 -17.78
N ASN A 473 -40.27 28.57 -16.46
CA ASN A 473 -40.12 29.88 -15.81
C ASN A 473 -38.68 30.18 -15.33
N ASP A 474 -37.77 29.20 -15.36
CA ASP A 474 -36.40 29.36 -14.86
C ASP A 474 -35.47 29.82 -15.99
N LYS A 475 -34.75 30.94 -15.80
CA LYS A 475 -33.66 31.32 -16.71
C LYS A 475 -32.53 30.29 -16.61
N TYR A 476 -32.12 29.72 -17.74
CA TYR A 476 -31.03 28.75 -17.81
C TYR A 476 -29.72 29.26 -17.17
N SER A 477 -29.42 30.57 -17.28
CA SER A 477 -28.26 31.20 -16.64
C SER A 477 -28.27 31.09 -15.12
N ASP A 478 -29.45 31.20 -14.50
CA ASP A 478 -29.62 31.19 -13.05
C ASP A 478 -29.54 29.76 -12.52
N VAL A 479 -30.11 28.80 -13.26
CA VAL A 479 -29.97 27.37 -13.00
C VAL A 479 -28.51 26.96 -13.04
N LEU A 480 -27.78 27.40 -14.06
CA LEU A 480 -26.38 27.08 -14.23
C LEU A 480 -25.50 27.71 -13.14
N ARG A 481 -25.72 28.99 -12.78
CA ARG A 481 -24.99 29.67 -11.70
C ARG A 481 -25.16 28.96 -10.36
N MET A 482 -26.37 28.53 -10.06
CA MET A 482 -26.65 27.74 -8.87
C MET A 482 -25.97 26.35 -8.95
N CYS A 483 -26.00 25.66 -10.09
CA CYS A 483 -25.28 24.39 -10.28
C CYS A 483 -23.76 24.53 -10.08
N VAL A 484 -23.14 25.61 -10.57
CA VAL A 484 -21.71 25.91 -10.33
C VAL A 484 -21.44 26.07 -8.83
N THR A 485 -22.27 26.85 -8.14
CA THR A 485 -22.12 27.10 -6.69
C THR A 485 -22.27 25.82 -5.88
N LYS A 486 -23.23 24.96 -6.23
CA LYS A 486 -23.44 23.67 -5.58
C LYS A 486 -22.33 22.68 -5.90
N HIS A 487 -21.84 22.64 -7.14
CA HIS A 487 -20.71 21.79 -7.53
C HIS A 487 -19.43 22.14 -6.77
N LEU A 488 -19.16 23.44 -6.55
CA LEU A 488 -18.03 23.89 -5.71
C LEU A 488 -18.15 23.38 -4.27
N LYS A 489 -19.34 23.42 -3.67
CA LYS A 489 -19.59 22.81 -2.35
C LYS A 489 -19.41 21.29 -2.36
N LEU A 490 -19.87 20.60 -3.41
CA LEU A 490 -19.71 19.14 -3.54
C LEU A 490 -18.24 18.71 -3.65
N ILE A 491 -17.40 19.51 -4.30
CA ILE A 491 -15.94 19.26 -4.36
C ILE A 491 -15.34 19.32 -2.95
N GLN A 492 -15.72 20.33 -2.15
CA GLN A 492 -15.27 20.46 -0.76
C GLN A 492 -15.73 19.27 0.08
N CYS A 493 -17.01 18.88 -0.05
CA CYS A 493 -17.57 17.70 0.62
C CYS A 493 -16.79 16.42 0.23
N ARG A 494 -16.49 16.23 -1.06
CA ARG A 494 -15.68 15.09 -1.53
C ARG A 494 -14.28 15.07 -0.90
N ASP A 495 -13.63 16.23 -0.74
CA ASP A 495 -12.31 16.31 -0.13
C ASP A 495 -12.32 16.00 1.37
N MET A 496 -13.39 16.42 2.08
CA MET A 496 -13.62 16.04 3.47
C MET A 496 -13.85 14.54 3.60
N LEU A 497 -14.73 13.96 2.77
CA LEU A 497 -15.01 12.52 2.76
C LEU A 497 -13.75 11.71 2.45
N LYS A 498 -12.96 12.14 1.47
CA LYS A 498 -11.66 11.53 1.13
C LYS A 498 -10.68 11.59 2.29
N ARG A 499 -10.56 12.72 2.99
CA ARG A 499 -9.64 12.86 4.13
C ARG A 499 -9.95 11.84 5.24
N ILE A 500 -11.23 11.63 5.53
CA ILE A 500 -11.67 10.71 6.58
C ILE A 500 -11.52 9.25 6.13
N TYR A 501 -12.12 8.90 5.00
CA TYR A 501 -12.24 7.50 4.59
C TYR A 501 -11.02 6.97 3.83
N SER A 502 -10.11 7.81 3.33
CA SER A 502 -8.94 7.29 2.61
C SER A 502 -8.03 6.44 3.49
N VAL A 503 -7.83 6.83 4.75
CA VAL A 503 -7.03 6.07 5.72
C VAL A 503 -7.77 4.81 6.15
N ILE A 504 -9.08 4.90 6.38
CA ILE A 504 -9.93 3.77 6.77
C ILE A 504 -9.92 2.69 5.68
N ILE A 505 -10.12 3.07 4.42
CA ILE A 505 -10.16 2.15 3.29
C ILE A 505 -8.80 1.50 3.04
N LEU A 506 -7.70 2.27 3.16
CA LEU A 506 -6.34 1.72 3.04
C LEU A 506 -6.08 0.63 4.08
N TRP A 507 -6.35 0.96 5.34
CA TRP A 507 -6.16 0.02 6.45
C TRP A 507 -7.08 -1.20 6.30
N HIS A 508 -8.28 -1.00 5.77
CA HIS A 508 -9.23 -2.08 5.48
C HIS A 508 -8.72 -3.05 4.40
N ILE A 509 -8.16 -2.54 3.30
CA ILE A 509 -7.61 -3.38 2.23
C ILE A 509 -6.45 -4.24 2.76
N VAL A 510 -5.52 -3.63 3.51
CA VAL A 510 -4.36 -4.34 4.06
C VAL A 510 -4.79 -5.41 5.06
N THR A 511 -5.69 -5.07 5.98
CA THR A 511 -6.16 -6.01 7.00
C THR A 511 -6.97 -7.15 6.40
N ASN A 512 -7.86 -6.89 5.44
CA ASN A 512 -8.59 -7.96 4.75
C ASN A 512 -7.65 -8.89 3.97
N ALA A 513 -6.61 -8.37 3.32
CA ALA A 513 -5.63 -9.20 2.64
C ALA A 513 -4.91 -10.15 3.62
N ILE A 514 -4.44 -9.62 4.76
CA ILE A 514 -3.78 -10.42 5.81
C ILE A 514 -4.74 -11.46 6.38
N LEU A 515 -6.00 -11.08 6.67
CA LEU A 515 -7.01 -11.96 7.26
C LEU A 515 -7.41 -13.07 6.29
N LEU A 516 -7.63 -12.77 5.01
CA LEU A 516 -7.92 -13.79 3.99
C LEU A 516 -6.74 -14.75 3.81
N CYS A 517 -5.49 -14.25 3.80
CA CYS A 517 -4.31 -15.11 3.75
C CYS A 517 -4.24 -16.05 4.98
N ALA A 518 -4.57 -15.56 6.17
CA ALA A 518 -4.61 -16.37 7.38
C ALA A 518 -5.74 -17.42 7.35
N VAL A 519 -6.89 -17.10 6.75
CA VAL A 519 -8.02 -18.03 6.58
C VAL A 519 -7.69 -19.14 5.59
N ILE A 520 -7.04 -18.79 4.47
CA ILE A 520 -6.56 -19.77 3.48
C ILE A 520 -5.54 -20.71 4.12
N TYR A 521 -4.62 -20.17 4.92
CA TYR A 521 -3.65 -20.99 5.66
C TYR A 521 -4.31 -21.97 6.63
N GLU A 522 -5.33 -21.53 7.38
CA GLU A 522 -6.09 -22.43 8.26
C GLU A 522 -6.84 -23.51 7.48
N ALA A 523 -7.44 -23.18 6.33
CA ALA A 523 -8.11 -24.15 5.48
C ALA A 523 -7.15 -25.25 4.99
N LEU A 524 -5.89 -24.91 4.70
CA LEU A 524 -4.85 -25.82 4.23
C LEU A 524 -4.26 -26.73 5.34
N GLN A 525 -4.45 -26.40 6.62
CA GLN A 525 -3.82 -27.10 7.77
C GLN A 525 -4.77 -28.06 8.51
N LEU A 526 -5.99 -28.28 8.00
CA LEU A 526 -7.00 -29.14 8.59
C LEU A 526 -6.89 -30.55 8.01
N SER A 527 -6.39 -31.50 8.80
CA SER A 527 -6.34 -32.93 8.44
C SER A 527 -7.70 -33.63 8.53
N ASN A 528 -8.59 -33.16 9.43
CA ASN A 528 -9.97 -33.65 9.59
C ASN A 528 -10.96 -32.49 9.40
N ILE A 529 -11.60 -32.45 8.21
CA ILE A 529 -12.51 -31.37 7.83
C ILE A 529 -13.91 -31.66 8.42
N THR A 530 -14.32 -30.90 9.45
CA THR A 530 -15.71 -30.95 9.94
C THR A 530 -16.58 -29.93 9.18
N ILE A 531 -17.82 -30.31 8.82
CA ILE A 531 -18.78 -29.44 8.08
C ILE A 531 -18.91 -28.04 8.73
N ARG A 532 -18.96 -28.00 10.08
CA ARG A 532 -19.02 -26.75 10.86
C ARG A 532 -17.83 -25.81 10.62
N MET A 533 -16.62 -26.36 10.48
CA MET A 533 -15.41 -25.58 10.26
C MET A 533 -15.38 -25.02 8.84
N VAL A 534 -15.78 -25.81 7.85
CA VAL A 534 -15.92 -25.37 6.45
C VAL A 534 -16.92 -24.23 6.35
N PHE A 535 -18.10 -24.38 6.96
CA PHE A 535 -19.11 -23.34 6.98
C PHE A 535 -18.60 -22.04 7.62
N ASN A 536 -17.87 -22.12 8.73
CA ASN A 536 -17.29 -20.95 9.40
C ASN A 536 -16.21 -20.23 8.56
N ILE A 537 -15.35 -20.99 7.88
CA ILE A 537 -14.30 -20.46 6.99
C ILE A 537 -14.92 -19.77 5.78
N ILE A 538 -15.91 -20.41 5.14
CA ILE A 538 -16.60 -19.87 3.96
C ILE A 538 -17.40 -18.63 4.34
N SER A 539 -18.22 -18.70 5.38
CA SER A 539 -19.05 -17.57 5.81
C SER A 539 -18.23 -16.36 6.23
N TYR A 540 -17.11 -16.55 6.93
CA TYR A 540 -16.18 -15.47 7.26
C TYR A 540 -15.53 -14.85 6.00
N SER A 541 -15.09 -15.68 5.06
CA SER A 541 -14.49 -15.24 3.79
C SER A 541 -15.47 -14.43 2.95
N VAL A 542 -16.73 -14.89 2.86
CA VAL A 542 -17.81 -14.19 2.13
C VAL A 542 -18.07 -12.82 2.75
N VAL A 543 -18.20 -12.72 4.08
CA VAL A 543 -18.41 -11.42 4.76
C VAL A 543 -17.24 -10.47 4.49
N LYS A 544 -15.99 -10.95 4.51
CA LYS A 544 -14.81 -10.13 4.28
C LYS A 544 -14.65 -9.64 2.83
N LEU A 545 -14.94 -10.52 1.87
CA LEU A 545 -14.94 -10.16 0.45
C LEU A 545 -16.07 -9.17 0.16
N LEU A 546 -17.26 -9.40 0.72
CA LEU A 546 -18.40 -8.49 0.62
C LEU A 546 -18.07 -7.10 1.19
N GLN A 547 -17.42 -7.05 2.36
CA GLN A 547 -16.99 -5.80 2.98
C GLN A 547 -16.05 -5.00 2.06
N THR A 548 -15.10 -5.67 1.40
CA THR A 548 -14.19 -5.04 0.42
C THR A 548 -14.93 -4.55 -0.82
N PHE A 549 -15.85 -5.38 -1.34
CA PHE A 549 -16.66 -5.07 -2.51
C PHE A 549 -17.52 -3.83 -2.29
N ILE A 550 -18.12 -3.66 -1.11
CA ILE A 550 -18.96 -2.52 -0.76
C ILE A 550 -18.21 -1.19 -0.93
N TYR A 551 -16.98 -1.10 -0.42
CA TYR A 551 -16.15 0.10 -0.59
C TYR A 551 -15.80 0.39 -2.05
N ALA A 552 -15.48 -0.66 -2.83
CA ALA A 552 -15.19 -0.54 -4.26
C ALA A 552 -16.41 -0.11 -5.08
N TRP A 553 -17.58 -0.66 -4.75
CA TRP A 553 -18.85 -0.33 -5.37
C TRP A 553 -19.23 1.14 -5.11
N TYR A 554 -19.12 1.61 -3.87
CA TYR A 554 -19.41 3.00 -3.53
C TYR A 554 -18.49 3.98 -4.25
N GLY A 555 -17.20 3.67 -4.39
CA GLY A 555 -16.28 4.47 -5.19
C GLY A 555 -16.71 4.58 -6.66
N THR A 556 -17.17 3.47 -7.23
CA THR A 556 -17.69 3.42 -8.61
C THR A 556 -18.99 4.22 -8.78
N VAL A 557 -19.89 4.18 -7.79
CA VAL A 557 -21.13 4.98 -7.81
C VAL A 557 -20.84 6.48 -7.89
N ILE A 558 -19.82 6.98 -7.17
CA ILE A 558 -19.42 8.39 -7.24
C ILE A 558 -18.83 8.71 -8.61
N THR A 559 -17.90 7.87 -9.10
CA THR A 559 -17.26 8.09 -10.41
C THR A 559 -18.30 8.15 -11.53
N ASN A 560 -19.28 7.24 -11.52
CA ASN A 560 -20.36 7.22 -12.51
C ASN A 560 -21.27 8.44 -12.38
N ALA A 561 -21.65 8.85 -11.16
CA ALA A 561 -22.49 10.02 -10.96
C ALA A 561 -21.83 11.33 -11.43
N ASP A 562 -20.51 11.45 -11.26
CA ASP A 562 -19.74 12.58 -11.77
C ASP A 562 -19.63 12.57 -13.30
N GLU A 563 -19.44 11.40 -13.91
CA GLU A 563 -19.45 11.24 -15.37
C GLU A 563 -20.83 11.56 -15.97
N ASP A 564 -21.90 11.06 -15.36
CA ASP A 564 -23.28 11.38 -15.73
C ASP A 564 -23.54 12.90 -15.62
N PHE A 565 -23.03 13.55 -14.57
CA PHE A 565 -23.12 15.00 -14.41
C PHE A 565 -22.38 15.78 -15.50
N ARG A 566 -21.16 15.37 -15.84
CA ARG A 566 -20.38 15.99 -16.93
C ARG A 566 -21.06 15.79 -18.29
N ASN A 567 -21.60 14.60 -18.55
CA ASN A 567 -22.39 14.32 -19.74
C ASN A 567 -23.67 15.16 -19.76
N GLY A 568 -24.35 15.32 -18.62
CA GLY A 568 -25.52 16.18 -18.49
C GLY A 568 -25.24 17.65 -18.79
N ILE A 569 -24.10 18.17 -18.35
CA ILE A 569 -23.64 19.52 -18.73
C ILE A 569 -23.41 19.58 -20.24
N TYR A 570 -22.73 18.58 -20.81
CA TYR A 570 -22.42 18.57 -22.25
C TYR A 570 -23.67 18.61 -23.13
N PHE A 571 -24.67 17.78 -22.82
CA PHE A 571 -25.93 17.67 -23.56
C PHE A 571 -26.97 18.75 -23.21
N SER A 572 -26.64 19.69 -22.32
CA SER A 572 -27.55 20.80 -22.00
C SER A 572 -27.53 21.90 -23.06
N GLU A 573 -28.56 22.76 -23.09
CA GLU A 573 -28.78 23.78 -24.12
C GLU A 573 -27.83 25.01 -24.03
N TRP A 574 -26.66 24.87 -23.41
CA TRP A 574 -25.70 25.98 -23.23
C TRP A 574 -25.18 26.59 -24.54
N HIS A 575 -25.30 25.86 -25.65
CA HIS A 575 -24.95 26.34 -26.99
C HIS A 575 -25.93 27.42 -27.49
N ASN A 576 -27.17 27.44 -27.00
CA ASN A 576 -28.30 28.07 -27.69
C ASN A 576 -28.91 29.30 -26.98
N SER A 577 -28.10 30.07 -26.25
CA SER A 577 -28.61 31.26 -25.53
C SER A 577 -27.62 32.41 -25.49
N ASN A 578 -28.16 33.63 -25.34
CA ASN A 578 -27.48 34.91 -25.06
C ASN A 578 -26.71 34.88 -23.71
N LEU A 579 -25.87 33.86 -23.50
CA LEU A 579 -25.16 33.60 -22.26
C LEU A 579 -23.86 34.40 -22.20
N ASP A 580 -23.64 35.09 -21.08
CA ASP A 580 -22.43 35.86 -20.79
C ASP A 580 -21.14 35.04 -20.97
N ARG A 581 -20.07 35.71 -21.43
CA ARG A 581 -18.75 35.10 -21.67
C ARG A 581 -18.16 34.43 -20.43
N HIS A 582 -18.43 34.98 -19.24
CA HIS A 582 -18.03 34.42 -17.95
C HIS A 582 -18.74 33.08 -17.63
N VAL A 583 -19.99 32.93 -18.07
CA VAL A 583 -20.79 31.72 -17.84
C VAL A 583 -20.30 30.59 -18.73
N ARG A 584 -20.03 30.86 -20.02
CA ARG A 584 -19.40 29.89 -20.95
C ARG A 584 -18.03 29.42 -20.46
N THR A 585 -17.23 30.32 -19.91
CA THR A 585 -15.91 29.98 -19.34
C THR A 585 -16.05 29.08 -18.11
N SER A 586 -17.06 29.29 -17.28
CA SER A 586 -17.36 28.45 -16.11
C SER A 586 -17.81 27.04 -16.50
N ILE A 587 -18.62 26.90 -17.57
CA ILE A 587 -19.01 25.61 -18.14
C ILE A 587 -17.79 24.85 -18.65
N LEU A 588 -16.93 25.53 -19.41
CA LEU A 588 -15.68 24.97 -19.92
C LEU A 588 -14.75 24.53 -18.77
N LEU A 589 -14.64 25.33 -17.71
CA LEU A 589 -13.87 24.97 -16.51
C LEU A 589 -14.44 23.74 -15.79
N MET A 590 -15.76 23.62 -15.66
CA MET A 590 -16.42 22.44 -15.09
C MET A 590 -16.23 21.19 -15.96
N MET A 591 -16.32 21.32 -17.28
CA MET A 591 -16.08 20.22 -18.21
C MET A 591 -14.62 19.75 -18.24
N MET A 592 -13.69 20.69 -18.08
CA MET A 592 -12.24 20.46 -18.00
C MET A 592 -11.77 20.03 -16.61
N GLN A 593 -12.66 20.07 -15.60
CA GLN A 593 -12.35 19.68 -14.25
C GLN A 593 -12.10 18.18 -14.15
N LYS A 594 -11.12 17.79 -13.32
CA LYS A 594 -10.73 16.39 -13.14
C LYS A 594 -11.89 15.62 -12.48
N PRO A 595 -12.25 14.41 -12.96
CA PRO A 595 -13.40 13.69 -12.44
C PRO A 595 -13.27 13.43 -10.93
N MET A 596 -14.40 13.53 -10.23
CA MET A 596 -14.50 13.36 -8.77
C MET A 596 -14.32 11.89 -8.36
N ALA A 597 -13.12 11.35 -8.49
CA ALA A 597 -12.78 10.03 -7.97
C ALA A 597 -12.28 10.14 -6.52
N ILE A 598 -12.78 9.32 -5.58
CA ILE A 598 -12.13 9.19 -4.27
C ILE A 598 -10.82 8.40 -4.48
N LYS A 599 -9.68 9.10 -4.36
CA LYS A 599 -8.35 8.50 -4.52
C LYS A 599 -7.72 8.23 -3.15
N VAL A 600 -7.38 6.98 -2.87
CA VAL A 600 -6.54 6.60 -1.73
C VAL A 600 -5.09 6.65 -2.18
N PHE A 601 -4.28 7.57 -1.64
CA PHE A 601 -2.84 7.67 -1.93
C PHE A 601 -2.45 7.50 -3.42
N SER A 602 -3.26 8.09 -4.32
CA SER A 602 -3.11 8.06 -5.80
C SER A 602 -3.78 6.90 -6.56
N ILE A 603 -4.39 5.94 -5.88
CA ILE A 603 -5.17 4.83 -6.47
C ILE A 603 -6.66 5.19 -6.41
N SER A 604 -7.41 5.10 -7.52
CA SER A 604 -8.88 5.25 -7.47
C SER A 604 -9.49 3.97 -6.91
N ILE A 605 -10.42 4.11 -5.96
CA ILE A 605 -11.18 2.98 -5.42
C ILE A 605 -12.31 2.67 -6.41
N ASP A 606 -12.07 1.80 -7.37
CA ASP A 606 -13.09 1.33 -8.30
C ASP A 606 -13.24 -0.20 -8.18
N VAL A 607 -14.37 -0.77 -8.61
CA VAL A 607 -14.63 -2.23 -8.72
C VAL A 607 -13.53 -2.97 -9.50
N VAL A 608 -12.77 -2.21 -10.29
CA VAL A 608 -11.54 -2.59 -11.01
C VAL A 608 -10.46 -3.18 -10.08
N ILE A 609 -10.42 -2.82 -8.78
CA ILE A 609 -9.49 -3.42 -7.80
C ILE A 609 -9.85 -4.89 -7.48
N PHE A 610 -11.14 -5.27 -7.60
CA PHE A 610 -11.66 -6.56 -7.14
C PHE A 610 -11.62 -7.68 -8.21
N THR A 611 -11.39 -7.36 -9.49
CA THR A 611 -11.69 -8.29 -10.60
C THR A 611 -10.56 -8.41 -11.63
N ASN A 612 -9.62 -9.36 -11.44
CA ASN A 612 -8.51 -9.58 -12.38
C ASN A 612 -8.93 -10.00 -13.81
N ILE A 613 -10.16 -10.52 -14.02
CA ILE A 613 -10.68 -10.86 -15.36
C ILE A 613 -11.57 -9.73 -15.93
N ALA A 614 -12.27 -8.98 -15.07
CA ALA A 614 -13.13 -7.90 -15.53
C ALA A 614 -12.34 -6.64 -15.90
N ILE A 615 -11.08 -6.45 -15.43
CA ILE A 615 -10.23 -5.30 -15.81
C ILE A 615 -10.04 -5.20 -17.33
N PHE A 616 -9.77 -6.31 -18.04
CA PHE A 616 -9.56 -6.29 -19.49
C PHE A 616 -10.88 -6.14 -20.25
N LEU A 617 -11.95 -6.78 -19.77
CA LEU A 617 -13.29 -6.71 -20.38
C LEU A 617 -13.94 -5.33 -20.19
N ILE A 618 -13.85 -4.73 -18.99
CA ILE A 618 -14.40 -3.42 -18.64
C ILE A 618 -13.58 -2.30 -19.30
N ASN A 619 -12.25 -2.41 -19.33
CA ASN A 619 -11.39 -1.40 -19.96
C ASN A 619 -11.14 -1.64 -21.46
N ARG A 620 -11.75 -2.65 -22.08
CA ARG A 620 -11.58 -2.95 -23.51
C ARG A 620 -11.82 -1.72 -24.39
N ARG A 621 -12.87 -0.94 -24.10
CA ARG A 621 -13.17 0.31 -24.83
C ARG A 621 -12.06 1.35 -24.68
N TYR A 622 -11.53 1.53 -23.48
CA TYR A 622 -10.43 2.46 -23.21
C TYR A 622 -9.12 2.01 -23.88
N LEU A 623 -8.84 0.70 -23.87
CA LEU A 623 -7.64 0.14 -24.50
C LEU A 623 -7.72 0.23 -26.03
N ILE A 624 -8.89 -0.02 -26.63
CA ILE A 624 -9.13 0.18 -28.06
C ILE A 624 -8.97 1.66 -28.43
N ASN A 625 -9.56 2.58 -27.67
CA ASN A 625 -9.44 4.01 -27.91
C ASN A 625 -7.98 4.49 -27.77
N TYR A 626 -7.26 4.00 -26.74
CA TYR A 626 -5.84 4.26 -26.56
C TYR A 626 -5.03 3.75 -27.75
N HIS A 627 -5.26 2.50 -28.18
CA HIS A 627 -4.53 1.90 -29.28
C HIS A 627 -4.78 2.64 -30.59
N GLY A 628 -6.04 2.97 -30.92
CA GLY A 628 -6.38 3.77 -32.10
C GLY A 628 -5.68 5.13 -32.07
N THR A 629 -5.88 5.91 -31.00
CA THR A 629 -5.28 7.24 -30.86
C THR A 629 -3.75 7.20 -30.99
N MET A 630 -3.09 6.27 -30.31
CA MET A 630 -1.63 6.17 -30.35
C MET A 630 -1.10 5.63 -31.69
N SER A 631 -1.83 4.71 -32.32
CA SER A 631 -1.49 4.20 -33.65
C SER A 631 -1.56 5.33 -34.67
N ASP A 632 -2.61 6.15 -34.63
CA ASP A 632 -2.78 7.30 -35.52
C ASP A 632 -1.63 8.31 -35.32
N LEU A 633 -1.30 8.66 -34.07
CA LEU A 633 -0.18 9.57 -33.77
C LEU A 633 1.17 9.02 -34.26
N PHE A 634 1.39 7.71 -34.11
CA PHE A 634 2.62 7.07 -34.51
C PHE A 634 2.74 6.98 -36.04
N GLU A 635 1.66 6.59 -36.73
CA GLU A 635 1.63 6.46 -38.18
C GLU A 635 1.76 7.82 -38.88
N GLU A 636 1.18 8.88 -38.29
CA GLU A 636 1.33 10.25 -38.77
C GLU A 636 2.80 10.70 -38.76
N GLU A 637 3.57 10.36 -37.71
CA GLU A 637 5.01 10.69 -37.64
C GLU A 637 5.86 9.77 -38.53
N LEU A 638 5.45 8.50 -38.70
CA LEU A 638 6.16 7.52 -39.53
C LEU A 638 6.14 7.89 -41.03
N LYS A 639 5.03 8.46 -41.51
CA LYS A 639 4.82 8.83 -42.92
C LYS A 639 5.53 10.11 -43.35
N ARG A 640 5.96 10.98 -42.43
CA ARG A 640 6.52 12.31 -42.77
C ARG A 640 7.95 12.29 -43.28
N ASP A 641 8.89 11.75 -42.50
CA ASP A 641 10.33 11.90 -42.76
C ASP A 641 11.08 10.59 -42.50
N GLU A 642 12.04 10.27 -43.37
CA GLU A 642 12.89 9.09 -43.29
C GLU A 642 13.84 9.13 -42.09
N LYS A 643 14.33 10.32 -41.70
CA LYS A 643 15.20 10.48 -40.52
C LYS A 643 14.41 10.25 -39.23
N VAL A 644 13.20 10.82 -39.12
CA VAL A 644 12.27 10.58 -38.00
C VAL A 644 11.90 9.10 -37.90
N ARG A 645 11.59 8.46 -39.04
CA ARG A 645 11.28 7.03 -39.11
C ARG A 645 12.40 6.16 -38.55
N ARG A 646 13.67 6.44 -38.90
CA ARG A 646 14.83 5.73 -38.33
C ARG A 646 14.93 5.90 -36.81
N VAL A 647 14.74 7.12 -36.29
CA VAL A 647 14.78 7.38 -34.84
C VAL A 647 13.66 6.64 -34.11
N MET A 648 12.46 6.58 -34.69
CA MET A 648 11.29 5.91 -34.09
C MET A 648 11.44 4.38 -34.07
N LEU A 649 11.96 3.79 -35.16
CA LEU A 649 12.11 2.34 -35.30
C LEU A 649 13.37 1.77 -34.63
N ALA A 650 14.37 2.59 -34.34
CA ALA A 650 15.62 2.15 -33.71
C ALA A 650 15.44 1.27 -32.45
N PRO A 651 14.57 1.62 -31.47
CA PRO A 651 14.35 0.78 -30.29
C PRO A 651 13.44 -0.45 -30.52
N LEU A 652 12.78 -0.58 -31.68
CA LEU A 652 11.83 -1.66 -31.96
C LEU A 652 12.49 -3.04 -31.85
N ARG A 653 13.67 -3.20 -32.46
CA ARG A 653 14.41 -4.47 -32.45
C ARG A 653 14.78 -4.93 -31.04
N GLY A 654 15.15 -4.00 -30.16
CA GLY A 654 15.48 -4.32 -28.76
C GLY A 654 14.25 -4.79 -27.98
N ILE A 655 13.11 -4.10 -28.15
CA ILE A 655 11.86 -4.41 -27.44
C ILE A 655 11.25 -5.70 -27.96
N SER A 656 11.26 -5.95 -29.27
CA SER A 656 10.75 -7.19 -29.84
C SER A 656 11.61 -8.39 -29.41
N THR A 657 12.93 -8.26 -29.45
CA THR A 657 13.84 -9.32 -28.98
C THR A 657 13.60 -9.64 -27.51
N LEU A 658 13.40 -8.63 -26.66
CA LEU A 658 13.08 -8.83 -25.24
C LEU A 658 11.74 -9.54 -25.04
N ALA A 659 10.71 -9.16 -25.79
CA ALA A 659 9.40 -9.81 -25.71
C ALA A 659 9.47 -11.28 -26.15
N TYR A 660 10.12 -11.57 -27.27
CA TYR A 660 10.31 -12.95 -27.75
C TYR A 660 11.12 -13.79 -26.77
N THR A 661 12.26 -13.26 -26.29
CA THR A 661 13.10 -13.98 -25.31
C THR A 661 12.34 -14.25 -24.01
N HIS A 662 11.56 -13.29 -23.49
CA HIS A 662 10.70 -13.50 -22.35
C HIS A 662 9.67 -14.62 -22.58
N SER A 663 8.90 -14.53 -23.67
CA SER A 663 7.87 -15.52 -24.00
C SER A 663 8.48 -16.91 -24.18
N SER A 664 9.64 -17.01 -24.82
CA SER A 664 10.37 -18.28 -25.00
C SER A 664 10.86 -18.84 -23.65
N ILE A 665 11.47 -18.03 -22.80
CA ILE A 665 11.95 -18.48 -21.47
C ILE A 665 10.77 -18.95 -20.60
N MET A 666 9.66 -18.20 -20.60
CA MET A 666 8.45 -18.60 -19.87
C MET A 666 7.89 -19.93 -20.36
N LEU A 667 7.79 -20.11 -21.67
CA LEU A 667 7.30 -21.35 -22.26
C LEU A 667 8.22 -22.53 -21.92
N ILE A 668 9.55 -22.37 -22.02
CA ILE A 668 10.54 -23.41 -21.71
C ILE A 668 10.44 -23.83 -20.24
N LEU A 669 10.41 -22.86 -19.30
CA LEU A 669 10.35 -23.15 -17.87
C LEU A 669 9.06 -23.89 -17.50
N ILE A 670 7.94 -23.51 -18.12
CA ILE A 670 6.63 -24.12 -17.88
C ILE A 670 6.55 -25.51 -18.51
N MET A 671 7.07 -25.69 -19.72
CA MET A 671 7.18 -27.03 -20.33
C MET A 671 8.01 -27.95 -19.46
N THR A 672 9.16 -27.48 -18.95
CA THR A 672 10.03 -28.26 -18.08
C THR A 672 9.34 -28.65 -16.77
N TYR A 673 8.48 -27.78 -16.23
CA TYR A 673 7.66 -28.09 -15.05
C TYR A 673 6.66 -29.24 -15.29
N VAL A 674 6.08 -29.31 -16.49
CA VAL A 674 5.03 -30.28 -16.82
C VAL A 674 5.57 -31.59 -17.39
N MET A 675 6.83 -31.65 -17.81
CA MET A 675 7.47 -32.87 -18.37
C MET A 675 7.48 -34.12 -17.46
N PRO A 676 7.68 -34.05 -16.13
CA PRO A 676 7.86 -35.25 -15.29
C PRO A 676 6.78 -36.34 -15.45
N PRO A 677 5.46 -36.05 -15.41
CA PRO A 677 4.44 -37.06 -15.65
C PRO A 677 4.47 -37.66 -17.07
N PHE A 678 4.82 -36.88 -18.10
CA PHE A 678 4.97 -37.38 -19.47
C PHE A 678 6.15 -38.34 -19.60
N VAL A 679 7.28 -38.06 -18.94
CA VAL A 679 8.45 -38.95 -18.91
C VAL A 679 8.10 -40.30 -18.28
N VAL A 680 7.32 -40.30 -17.20
CA VAL A 680 6.86 -41.55 -16.55
C VAL A 680 5.94 -42.34 -17.49
N ILE A 681 5.00 -41.67 -18.16
CA ILE A 681 4.10 -42.32 -19.15
C ILE A 681 4.89 -42.92 -20.31
N ILE A 682 5.82 -42.17 -20.89
CA ILE A 682 6.66 -42.63 -22.01
C ILE A 682 7.48 -43.85 -21.59
N ARG A 683 8.12 -43.80 -20.41
CA ARG A 683 8.88 -44.94 -19.87
C ARG A 683 8.02 -46.18 -19.66
N GLY A 684 6.79 -46.00 -19.16
CA GLY A 684 5.84 -47.09 -19.01
C GLY A 684 5.43 -47.71 -20.35
N ILE A 685 5.13 -46.88 -21.36
CA ILE A 685 4.79 -47.35 -22.71
C ILE A 685 5.93 -48.19 -23.31
N PHE A 686 7.19 -47.79 -23.11
CA PHE A 686 8.36 -48.60 -23.53
C PHE A 686 8.44 -49.97 -22.83
N HIS A 687 7.87 -50.10 -21.63
CA HIS A 687 7.74 -51.35 -20.89
C HIS A 687 6.37 -52.03 -21.09
N LEU A 688 5.59 -51.62 -22.10
CA LEU A 688 4.28 -52.17 -22.46
C LEU A 688 3.21 -52.08 -21.35
N TYR A 689 3.31 -51.10 -20.44
CA TYR A 689 2.30 -50.84 -19.42
C TYR A 689 1.97 -49.34 -19.34
N LEU A 690 0.72 -48.99 -19.03
CA LEU A 690 0.32 -47.57 -18.88
C LEU A 690 0.32 -47.19 -17.39
N PRO A 691 1.35 -46.48 -16.88
CA PRO A 691 1.43 -46.12 -15.47
C PRO A 691 0.33 -45.13 -15.13
N THR A 692 -0.39 -45.39 -14.05
CA THR A 692 -1.31 -44.42 -13.43
C THR A 692 -0.71 -43.75 -12.20
N ASP A 693 0.48 -44.16 -11.74
CA ASP A 693 1.14 -43.67 -10.51
C ASP A 693 2.13 -42.53 -10.78
N TYR A 694 1.64 -41.42 -11.36
CA TYR A 694 2.44 -40.20 -11.54
C TYR A 694 1.76 -39.00 -10.88
N THR A 695 2.55 -38.08 -10.33
CA THR A 695 2.02 -36.87 -9.69
C THR A 695 1.49 -35.88 -10.72
N LEU A 696 0.25 -35.43 -10.54
CA LEU A 696 -0.36 -34.39 -11.38
C LEU A 696 0.30 -33.01 -11.11
N PRO A 697 0.56 -32.19 -12.14
CA PRO A 697 1.27 -30.91 -12.01
C PRO A 697 0.63 -29.89 -11.06
N TYR A 698 -0.70 -29.78 -11.02
CA TYR A 698 -1.41 -28.80 -10.19
C TYR A 698 -1.97 -29.45 -8.93
N SER A 699 -2.74 -30.52 -9.10
CA SER A 699 -3.51 -31.14 -8.01
C SER A 699 -2.69 -32.06 -7.11
N ARG A 700 -1.50 -32.52 -7.54
CA ARG A 700 -0.71 -33.59 -6.89
C ARG A 700 -1.56 -34.83 -6.50
N GLY A 701 -2.69 -35.08 -7.19
CA GLY A 701 -3.64 -36.17 -6.90
C GLY A 701 -4.94 -35.77 -6.19
N TYR A 702 -5.03 -34.53 -5.68
CA TYR A 702 -6.20 -33.98 -4.99
C TYR A 702 -6.88 -32.92 -5.87
N GLY A 703 -7.93 -33.30 -6.60
CA GLY A 703 -8.70 -32.37 -7.42
C GLY A 703 -9.47 -31.36 -6.57
N TYR A 704 -9.91 -30.26 -7.18
CA TYR A 704 -10.61 -29.15 -6.51
C TYR A 704 -11.90 -29.56 -5.77
N PHE A 705 -12.52 -30.68 -6.14
CA PHE A 705 -13.77 -31.19 -5.55
C PHE A 705 -13.73 -32.69 -5.16
N TRP A 706 -12.79 -33.47 -5.67
CA TRP A 706 -12.64 -34.91 -5.38
C TRP A 706 -11.19 -35.37 -5.56
N THR A 707 -10.80 -36.46 -4.91
CA THR A 707 -9.52 -37.16 -5.15
C THR A 707 -9.54 -37.81 -6.53
N VAL A 708 -8.53 -37.53 -7.36
CA VAL A 708 -8.48 -38.07 -8.73
C VAL A 708 -8.18 -39.57 -8.64
N PRO A 709 -9.08 -40.46 -9.10
CA PRO A 709 -8.88 -41.90 -9.01
C PRO A 709 -7.71 -42.35 -9.92
N ASN A 710 -6.98 -43.38 -9.51
CA ASN A 710 -5.85 -43.98 -10.26
C ASN A 710 -6.30 -44.81 -11.48
N ASN A 711 -7.24 -44.28 -12.27
CA ASN A 711 -7.81 -44.92 -13.47
C ASN A 711 -7.47 -44.09 -14.72
N PHE A 712 -7.94 -44.53 -15.89
CA PHE A 712 -7.73 -43.83 -17.17
C PHE A 712 -8.11 -42.32 -17.13
N LEU A 713 -9.08 -41.95 -16.29
CA LEU A 713 -9.49 -40.57 -16.03
C LEU A 713 -8.34 -39.64 -15.59
N ARG A 714 -7.28 -40.18 -14.98
CA ARG A 714 -6.10 -39.43 -14.56
C ARG A 714 -5.33 -38.84 -15.75
N HIS A 715 -5.31 -39.54 -16.89
CA HIS A 715 -4.70 -39.01 -18.13
C HIS A 715 -5.52 -37.86 -18.71
N PHE A 716 -6.85 -37.93 -18.64
CA PHE A 716 -7.72 -36.83 -19.07
C PHE A 716 -7.53 -35.60 -18.16
N HIS A 717 -7.43 -35.79 -16.85
CA HIS A 717 -7.10 -34.73 -15.91
C HIS A 717 -5.69 -34.14 -16.16
N LEU A 718 -4.70 -34.95 -16.51
CA LEU A 718 -3.36 -34.47 -16.87
C LEU A 718 -3.42 -33.59 -18.13
N LEU A 719 -4.16 -33.99 -19.17
CA LEU A 719 -4.35 -33.18 -20.38
C LEU A 719 -5.06 -31.87 -20.09
N TYR A 720 -6.07 -31.90 -19.22
CA TYR A 720 -6.77 -30.70 -18.76
C TYR A 720 -5.83 -29.75 -18.00
N GLU A 721 -5.08 -30.25 -17.01
CA GLU A 721 -4.12 -29.44 -16.26
C GLU A 721 -3.03 -28.86 -17.17
N TRP A 722 -2.53 -29.65 -18.12
CA TRP A 722 -1.58 -29.19 -19.13
C TRP A 722 -2.15 -28.07 -20.00
N TRP A 723 -3.38 -28.22 -20.49
CA TRP A 723 -4.05 -27.20 -21.29
C TRP A 723 -4.26 -25.90 -20.50
N VAL A 724 -4.69 -26.01 -19.24
CA VAL A 724 -4.85 -24.86 -18.33
C VAL A 724 -3.51 -24.13 -18.11
N ILE A 725 -2.43 -24.89 -17.86
CA ILE A 725 -1.08 -24.33 -17.63
C ILE A 725 -0.59 -23.56 -18.86
N ILE A 726 -0.71 -24.14 -20.06
CA ILE A 726 -0.28 -23.48 -21.30
C ILE A 726 -1.11 -22.23 -21.55
N THR A 727 -2.43 -22.32 -21.39
CA THR A 727 -3.32 -21.18 -21.62
C THR A 727 -3.00 -20.03 -20.65
N GLN A 728 -2.73 -20.35 -19.39
CA GLN A 728 -2.30 -19.36 -18.39
C GLN A 728 -0.93 -18.74 -18.71
N ALA A 729 0.02 -19.55 -19.16
CA ALA A 729 1.36 -19.09 -19.56
C ALA A 729 1.30 -18.10 -20.73
N VAL A 730 0.60 -18.49 -21.78
CA VAL A 730 0.47 -17.71 -23.02
C VAL A 730 -0.28 -16.41 -22.75
N THR A 731 -1.37 -16.46 -21.98
CA THR A 731 -2.13 -15.26 -21.61
C THR A 731 -1.27 -14.28 -20.81
N ASN A 732 -0.55 -14.72 -19.79
CA ASN A 732 0.35 -13.85 -19.01
C ASN A 732 1.45 -13.22 -19.88
N ALA A 733 2.16 -14.04 -20.66
CA ALA A 733 3.22 -13.53 -21.53
C ALA A 733 2.71 -12.54 -22.60
N SER A 734 1.49 -12.75 -23.10
CA SER A 734 0.87 -11.87 -24.08
C SER A 734 0.50 -10.50 -23.51
N VAL A 735 -0.04 -10.45 -22.28
CA VAL A 735 -0.39 -9.20 -21.59
C VAL A 735 0.87 -8.39 -21.25
N ASP A 736 1.92 -9.07 -20.77
CA ASP A 736 3.20 -8.42 -20.44
C ASP A 736 3.86 -7.83 -21.70
N SER A 737 3.76 -8.54 -22.82
CA SER A 737 4.28 -8.07 -24.12
C SER A 737 3.46 -6.91 -24.69
N ALA A 738 2.13 -6.93 -24.52
CA ALA A 738 1.25 -5.84 -24.94
C ALA A 738 1.58 -4.53 -24.20
N PHE A 739 1.89 -4.60 -22.91
CA PHE A 739 2.38 -3.45 -22.15
C PHE A 739 3.65 -2.87 -22.77
N GLY A 740 4.65 -3.73 -23.07
CA GLY A 740 5.89 -3.33 -23.73
C GLY A 740 5.68 -2.65 -25.07
N PHE A 741 4.72 -3.13 -25.87
CA PHE A 741 4.36 -2.51 -27.15
C PHE A 741 3.76 -1.11 -26.98
N TYR A 742 2.86 -0.91 -26.01
CA TYR A 742 2.28 0.41 -25.75
C TYR A 742 3.30 1.41 -25.19
N VAL A 743 4.22 0.92 -24.37
CA VAL A 743 5.38 1.68 -23.86
C VAL A 743 6.28 2.13 -25.01
N TYR A 744 6.57 1.23 -25.95
CA TYR A 744 7.33 1.54 -27.16
C TYR A 744 6.67 2.65 -27.99
N LEU A 745 5.36 2.55 -28.20
CA LEU A 745 4.59 3.53 -28.99
C LEU A 745 4.65 4.93 -28.36
N LEU A 746 4.57 5.00 -27.02
CA LEU A 746 4.70 6.23 -26.27
C LEU A 746 6.13 6.79 -26.33
N ALA A 747 7.14 5.95 -26.10
CA ALA A 747 8.53 6.39 -26.07
C ALA A 747 9.04 6.84 -27.46
N SER A 748 8.65 6.14 -28.52
CA SER A 748 9.05 6.46 -29.90
C SER A 748 8.44 7.76 -30.40
N THR A 749 7.15 8.01 -30.13
CA THR A 749 6.50 9.29 -30.43
C THR A 749 7.11 10.46 -29.65
N MET A 750 7.51 10.25 -28.39
CA MET A 750 8.25 11.27 -27.62
C MET A 750 9.63 11.57 -28.21
N ARG A 751 10.38 10.55 -28.64
CA ARG A 751 11.67 10.74 -29.31
C ARG A 751 11.51 11.46 -30.66
N ALA A 752 10.48 11.15 -31.44
CA ALA A 752 10.17 11.83 -32.68
C ALA A 752 9.90 13.33 -32.46
N MET A 753 9.06 13.67 -31.49
CA MET A 753 8.79 15.07 -31.14
C MET A 753 10.06 15.80 -30.67
N THR A 754 10.91 15.12 -29.90
CA THR A 754 12.18 15.68 -29.42
C THR A 754 13.10 15.98 -30.60
N PHE A 755 13.26 15.03 -31.52
CA PHE A 755 14.06 15.19 -32.73
C PHE A 755 13.55 16.35 -33.60
N ARG A 756 12.23 16.51 -33.73
CA ARG A 756 11.60 17.62 -34.48
C ARG A 756 11.86 19.00 -33.85
N LEU A 757 11.88 19.08 -32.52
CA LEU A 757 12.19 20.32 -31.82
C LEU A 757 13.68 20.70 -31.93
N THR A 758 14.57 19.71 -32.03
CA THR A 758 16.01 19.94 -32.18
C THR A 758 16.44 20.19 -33.63
N ASN A 759 15.76 19.57 -34.59
CA ASN A 759 16.07 19.65 -36.02
C ASN A 759 14.81 20.03 -36.83
N PRO A 760 14.36 21.29 -36.77
CA PRO A 760 13.26 21.77 -37.60
C PRO A 760 13.63 21.72 -39.09
N LEU A 761 12.66 21.41 -39.95
CA LEU A 761 12.85 21.44 -41.41
C LEU A 761 13.05 22.89 -41.87
N PRO A 762 13.86 23.13 -42.92
CA PRO A 762 14.16 24.49 -43.39
C PRO A 762 12.94 25.29 -43.87
N ASN A 763 11.85 24.61 -44.23
CA ASN A 763 10.60 25.25 -44.71
C ASN A 763 9.53 25.45 -43.60
N ASP A 764 9.75 24.93 -42.39
CA ASP A 764 8.76 24.97 -41.30
C ASP A 764 8.99 26.17 -40.38
N LYS A 765 7.92 26.93 -40.06
CA LYS A 765 7.98 27.93 -38.99
C LYS A 765 8.06 27.23 -37.64
N TYR A 766 9.09 27.58 -36.84
CA TYR A 766 9.30 27.00 -35.51
C TYR A 766 8.07 27.14 -34.59
N SER A 767 7.31 28.24 -34.69
CA SER A 767 6.08 28.45 -33.92
C SER A 767 5.00 27.40 -34.22
N ASP A 768 4.89 26.96 -35.46
CA ASP A 768 3.89 26.01 -35.91
C ASP A 768 4.32 24.59 -35.51
N VAL A 769 5.61 24.28 -35.62
CA VAL A 769 6.21 23.04 -35.09
C VAL A 769 5.98 22.92 -33.59
N LEU A 770 6.25 23.99 -32.83
CA LEU A 770 6.06 24.02 -31.39
C LEU A 770 4.58 23.84 -31.02
N ARG A 771 3.66 24.52 -31.71
CA ARG A 771 2.20 24.39 -31.48
C ARG A 771 1.73 22.95 -31.70
N VAL A 772 2.18 22.32 -32.79
CA VAL A 772 1.86 20.92 -33.11
C VAL A 772 2.44 19.99 -32.05
N CYS A 773 3.70 20.18 -31.65
CA CYS A 773 4.35 19.37 -30.60
C CYS A 773 3.66 19.51 -29.24
N VAL A 774 3.26 20.71 -28.82
CA VAL A 774 2.52 20.93 -27.57
C VAL A 774 1.16 20.23 -27.60
N THR A 775 0.43 20.34 -28.72
CA THR A 775 -0.87 19.68 -28.88
C THR A 775 -0.75 18.16 -28.84
N LYS A 776 0.29 17.60 -29.49
CA LYS A 776 0.58 16.16 -29.43
C LYS A 776 1.05 15.71 -28.05
N HIS A 777 1.87 16.50 -27.36
CA HIS A 777 2.29 16.21 -25.99
C HIS A 777 1.10 16.17 -25.02
N LEU A 778 0.12 17.06 -25.17
CA LEU A 778 -1.12 17.02 -24.39
C LEU A 778 -1.91 15.72 -24.63
N LYS A 779 -2.03 15.27 -25.89
CA LYS A 779 -2.65 13.97 -26.21
C LYS A 779 -1.86 12.79 -25.63
N LEU A 780 -0.53 12.81 -25.72
CA LEU A 780 0.36 11.79 -25.13
C LEU A 780 0.24 11.72 -23.60
N MET A 781 0.06 12.86 -22.93
CA MET A 781 -0.18 12.92 -21.50
C MET A 781 -1.52 12.26 -21.11
N GLN A 782 -2.57 12.44 -21.92
CA GLN A 782 -3.85 11.74 -21.74
C GLN A 782 -3.69 10.23 -21.96
N CYS A 783 -2.97 9.83 -23.02
CA CYS A 783 -2.65 8.42 -23.30
C CYS A 783 -1.86 7.77 -22.16
N ARG A 784 -0.84 8.45 -21.62
CA ARG A 784 -0.09 8.00 -20.45
C ARG A 784 -0.99 7.79 -19.23
N ASP A 785 -1.92 8.71 -18.97
CA ASP A 785 -2.83 8.60 -17.84
C ASP A 785 -3.81 7.43 -17.99
N MET A 786 -4.24 7.11 -19.23
CA MET A 786 -5.02 5.91 -19.54
C MET A 786 -4.19 4.63 -19.34
N LEU A 787 -2.97 4.58 -19.88
CA LEU A 787 -2.06 3.44 -19.71
C LEU A 787 -1.76 3.18 -18.24
N LYS A 788 -1.48 4.25 -17.47
CA LYS A 788 -1.28 4.18 -16.02
C LYS A 788 -2.52 3.65 -15.32
N ARG A 789 -3.72 4.12 -15.66
CA ARG A 789 -4.97 3.65 -15.02
C ARG A 789 -5.15 2.13 -15.18
N ILE A 790 -4.88 1.60 -16.37
CA ILE A 790 -5.06 0.17 -16.69
C ILE A 790 -3.95 -0.67 -16.05
N TYR A 791 -2.69 -0.36 -16.36
CA TYR A 791 -1.57 -1.22 -15.97
C TYR A 791 -1.03 -0.98 -14.56
N SER A 792 -1.29 0.17 -13.91
CA SER A 792 -0.81 0.37 -12.53
C SER A 792 -1.41 -0.63 -11.54
N VAL A 793 -2.66 -1.03 -11.75
CA VAL A 793 -3.35 -2.04 -10.92
C VAL A 793 -2.81 -3.44 -11.24
N ILE A 794 -2.59 -3.75 -12.51
CA ILE A 794 -2.01 -5.04 -12.96
C ILE A 794 -0.60 -5.23 -12.39
N ILE A 795 0.24 -4.20 -12.49
CA ILE A 795 1.62 -4.20 -11.98
C ILE A 795 1.61 -4.33 -10.45
N LEU A 796 0.76 -3.59 -9.75
CA LEU A 796 0.64 -3.70 -8.29
C LEU A 796 0.26 -5.12 -7.86
N TRP A 797 -0.74 -5.72 -8.51
CA TRP A 797 -1.14 -7.10 -8.23
C TRP A 797 -0.05 -8.11 -8.58
N HIS A 798 0.69 -7.90 -9.68
CA HIS A 798 1.83 -8.75 -10.02
C HIS A 798 2.91 -8.68 -8.95
N ILE A 799 3.28 -7.49 -8.47
CA ILE A 799 4.28 -7.34 -7.42
C ILE A 799 3.83 -8.01 -6.12
N VAL A 800 2.57 -7.80 -5.71
CA VAL A 800 2.03 -8.39 -4.48
C VAL A 800 1.93 -9.90 -4.58
N THR A 801 1.38 -10.43 -5.68
CA THR A 801 1.24 -11.88 -5.88
C THR A 801 2.60 -12.55 -6.01
N ASN A 802 3.55 -11.96 -6.74
CA ASN A 802 4.91 -12.47 -6.83
C ASN A 802 5.58 -12.49 -5.46
N ALA A 803 5.42 -11.46 -4.63
CA ALA A 803 5.97 -11.45 -3.28
C ALA A 803 5.36 -12.54 -2.39
N VAL A 804 4.04 -12.69 -2.40
CA VAL A 804 3.34 -13.72 -1.60
C VAL A 804 3.73 -15.13 -2.06
N LEU A 805 3.74 -15.38 -3.36
CA LEU A 805 4.08 -16.68 -3.93
C LEU A 805 5.55 -17.03 -3.68
N LEU A 806 6.46 -16.07 -3.80
CA LEU A 806 7.88 -16.29 -3.54
C LEU A 806 8.11 -16.56 -2.04
N CYS A 807 7.40 -15.89 -1.13
CA CYS A 807 7.43 -16.23 0.30
C CYS A 807 6.81 -17.62 0.59
N ALA A 808 5.76 -18.04 -0.12
CA ALA A 808 5.17 -19.37 0.03
C ALA A 808 6.10 -20.49 -0.48
N VAL A 809 6.80 -20.25 -1.59
CA VAL A 809 7.72 -21.20 -2.20
C VAL A 809 9.01 -21.33 -1.39
N ILE A 810 9.51 -20.23 -0.81
CA ILE A 810 10.59 -20.27 0.21
C ILE A 810 10.16 -21.09 1.42
N TYR A 811 8.92 -20.92 1.87
CA TYR A 811 8.38 -21.68 2.99
C TYR A 811 8.32 -23.19 2.71
N GLU A 812 7.88 -23.61 1.52
CA GLU A 812 7.87 -25.04 1.13
C GLU A 812 9.30 -25.61 1.06
N ALA A 813 10.24 -24.86 0.49
CA ALA A 813 11.65 -25.26 0.40
C ALA A 813 12.31 -25.42 1.78
N MET A 814 11.94 -24.58 2.76
CA MET A 814 12.48 -24.63 4.12
C MET A 814 11.87 -25.75 5.00
N GLN A 815 10.80 -26.42 4.55
CA GLN A 815 10.16 -27.49 5.31
C GLN A 815 10.66 -28.90 4.99
N LEU A 816 11.46 -29.06 3.95
CA LEU A 816 11.93 -30.37 3.54
C LEU A 816 13.23 -30.72 4.26
N PRO A 817 13.30 -31.89 4.92
CA PRO A 817 14.47 -32.30 5.69
C PRO A 817 15.69 -32.57 4.81
N GLU A 818 15.50 -32.88 3.52
CA GLU A 818 16.54 -33.05 2.51
C GLU A 818 16.15 -32.34 1.21
N ILE A 819 17.09 -31.61 0.60
CA ILE A 819 16.88 -30.94 -0.69
C ILE A 819 17.07 -31.97 -1.79
N SER A 820 15.99 -32.53 -2.32
CA SER A 820 16.06 -33.35 -3.54
C SER A 820 16.28 -32.45 -4.77
N ILE A 821 17.05 -32.94 -5.75
CA ILE A 821 17.39 -32.20 -6.98
C ILE A 821 16.11 -31.74 -7.73
N GLY A 822 15.07 -32.59 -7.76
CA GLY A 822 13.80 -32.26 -8.40
C GLY A 822 13.05 -31.11 -7.73
N ILE A 823 13.07 -31.04 -6.39
CA ILE A 823 12.40 -29.97 -5.64
C ILE A 823 13.20 -28.67 -5.72
N ALA A 824 14.53 -28.75 -5.66
CA ALA A 824 15.40 -27.60 -5.89
C ALA A 824 15.19 -27.01 -7.29
N PHE A 825 15.09 -27.87 -8.31
CA PHE A 825 14.82 -27.45 -9.68
C PHE A 825 13.44 -26.79 -9.82
N HIS A 826 12.41 -27.35 -9.18
CA HIS A 826 11.06 -26.76 -9.15
C HIS A 826 11.04 -25.38 -8.45
N PHE A 827 11.72 -25.26 -7.31
CA PHE A 827 11.88 -24.01 -6.58
C PHE A 827 12.59 -22.94 -7.42
N MET A 828 13.71 -23.31 -8.06
CA MET A 828 14.52 -22.39 -8.86
C MET A 828 13.77 -21.95 -10.12
N SER A 829 13.15 -22.88 -10.86
CA SER A 829 12.36 -22.57 -12.06
C SER A 829 11.20 -21.62 -11.74
N TYR A 830 10.44 -21.88 -10.68
CA TYR A 830 9.31 -21.03 -10.29
C TYR A 830 9.77 -19.64 -9.83
N SER A 831 10.86 -19.56 -9.06
CA SER A 831 11.44 -18.29 -8.60
C SER A 831 11.96 -17.45 -9.77
N VAL A 832 12.64 -18.06 -10.73
CA VAL A 832 13.15 -17.40 -11.93
C VAL A 832 12.00 -16.84 -12.77
N VAL A 833 10.93 -17.61 -12.98
CA VAL A 833 9.71 -17.12 -13.66
C VAL A 833 9.17 -15.86 -12.98
N LYS A 834 8.99 -15.88 -11.66
CA LYS A 834 8.39 -14.75 -10.94
C LYS A 834 9.28 -13.49 -10.91
N LEU A 835 10.59 -13.68 -10.80
CA LEU A 835 11.56 -12.57 -10.87
C LEU A 835 11.64 -11.98 -12.28
N LEU A 836 11.69 -12.83 -13.31
CA LEU A 836 11.75 -12.39 -14.72
C LEU A 836 10.52 -11.56 -15.10
N GLN A 837 9.34 -11.96 -14.63
CA GLN A 837 8.10 -11.22 -14.87
C GLN A 837 8.16 -9.81 -14.27
N THR A 838 8.69 -9.67 -13.06
CA THR A 838 8.82 -8.36 -12.37
C THR A 838 9.88 -7.49 -13.04
N PHE A 839 10.99 -8.10 -13.47
CA PHE A 839 12.08 -7.43 -14.18
C PHE A 839 11.61 -6.74 -15.47
N ILE A 840 10.73 -7.38 -16.24
CA ILE A 840 10.26 -6.87 -17.52
C ILE A 840 9.46 -5.57 -17.38
N TYR A 841 8.55 -5.51 -16.40
CA TYR A 841 7.83 -4.27 -16.10
C TYR A 841 8.77 -3.15 -15.68
N ALA A 842 9.80 -3.45 -14.89
CA ALA A 842 10.81 -2.48 -14.49
C ALA A 842 11.63 -1.99 -15.70
N TRP A 843 12.02 -2.90 -16.59
CA TRP A 843 12.74 -2.57 -17.83
C TRP A 843 11.92 -1.67 -18.74
N TYR A 844 10.66 -2.00 -19.01
CA TYR A 844 9.77 -1.12 -19.78
C TYR A 844 9.60 0.25 -19.12
N GLY A 845 9.52 0.31 -17.79
CA GLY A 845 9.53 1.57 -17.04
C GLY A 845 10.80 2.41 -17.25
N THR A 846 11.97 1.75 -17.30
CA THR A 846 13.24 2.44 -17.62
C THR A 846 13.26 3.02 -19.03
N ILE A 847 12.63 2.37 -20.01
CA ILE A 847 12.55 2.89 -21.39
C ILE A 847 11.75 4.20 -21.44
N ILE A 848 10.62 4.27 -20.73
CA ILE A 848 9.81 5.51 -20.65
C ILE A 848 10.62 6.62 -20.00
N THR A 849 11.24 6.35 -18.85
CA THR A 849 12.00 7.36 -18.11
C THR A 849 13.20 7.87 -18.92
N ASN A 850 13.89 6.97 -19.63
CA ASN A 850 14.98 7.34 -20.54
C ASN A 850 14.51 8.13 -21.77
N ALA A 851 13.28 7.90 -22.25
CA ALA A 851 12.70 8.69 -23.34
C ALA A 851 12.25 10.09 -22.89
N VAL A 852 11.99 10.27 -21.58
CA VAL A 852 11.64 11.57 -20.98
C VAL A 852 12.89 12.35 -20.56
N SER A 853 13.96 11.67 -20.15
CA SER A 853 15.24 12.31 -19.85
C SER A 853 15.87 12.83 -21.14
N PHE A 854 15.98 14.15 -21.26
CA PHE A 854 16.78 14.82 -22.27
C PHE A 854 18.26 14.41 -22.16
N ASN A 855 18.65 13.30 -22.78
CA ASN A 855 20.04 13.00 -23.04
C ASN A 855 20.38 13.61 -24.40
N LEU A 856 20.80 14.87 -24.39
CA LEU A 856 21.66 15.41 -25.43
C LEU A 856 22.93 14.56 -25.44
N PRO A 857 23.26 13.82 -26.51
CA PRO A 857 24.64 13.47 -26.72
C PRO A 857 25.36 14.78 -27.02
N PHE A 858 26.16 15.26 -26.07
CA PHE A 858 27.23 16.19 -26.38
C PHE A 858 28.19 15.47 -27.32
N THR A 859 28.04 15.73 -28.61
CA THR A 859 29.14 15.68 -29.57
C THR A 859 29.08 17.01 -30.30
N ILE A 860 30.02 17.88 -29.91
CA ILE A 860 30.43 19.09 -30.63
C ILE A 860 30.79 18.71 -32.07
#